data_AF-A0A938IFZ5-F1
#
_entry.id   AF-A0A938IFZ5-F1
#
_cell.length_a   1.000
_cell.length_b   1.000
_cell.length_c   1.000
_cell.angle_alpha   90.00
_cell.angle_beta   90.00
_cell.angle_gamma   90.00
#
_symmetry.space_group_name_H-M   'P 1'
#
loop_
_entity.id
_entity.type
_entity.pdbx_description
1 polymer ?
#
loop_
_entity_poly.entity_id
_entity_poly.type
_entity_poly.pdbx_seq_one_letter_code
_entity_poly.pdbx_strand_id
1 'polypeptide(L)'
;MIAKSWPAVLPLLAALAAGSPAAAGGTPTRVELAGNPLTLYPFFEHVRAFNQGSSLRIAVDPGMHPALVGVNANIHVVATKKVADWISNPTLNDLTGTVENVTFAAGTIQSNTFVVDAGALSGNAGIELGVGYDIVIDVNLNGQLDAADYIDGYSDTEAGAYVCADTAAPGPLAVTEITYDLSGAAFDAQNVFYPTNIATMGKLPLIVVSHGNGHNYQWYDHIGNHMASRGYVVMSHENNTVPGVESAATTTLSNTEAFLANLATIGGGVLFDHVDKRRMTWIGHSRGGEGVVIAYDRIFDGTYSPVNFTIGDIKLVSSIAPVDFQKLPNTDPHGVNYHLWTGGSDSDVNGCASCDLCQTFHLHERATGFRQSISLHGVGHGDFHNGTGGAFATGPCLVGRPDTHKIVKGYLFPLVERYIDGNVPAKDFLTRQWESFRPIGAPNTNVCVTVDLMYRDGAAPGRIVIDDYQSNPGLNASSLGVPVTFTVTGVTEGAYDDPNADFTHNATQPMNGMTLNGDGADDSAGIVFEWNGANAYYAYFDPGAVGVPLNLWKVLSFRAAQAARHPNTTAALGDLTFDVTLVDVNSVTSRINIGAYGGGIEEPYQRTSCGTGAGWANEFETIRIPIQAFATNASGIDLSKIVVIGFEFGPGHGSAVGRIGLDQVELLLD
;
A
#
# COMPACT_ATOMS: atom_id res chain seq x y z
N MET A 1 -44.06 -11.58 5.44
CA MET A 1 -44.53 -11.42 6.83
C MET A 1 -43.43 -12.00 7.71
N ILE A 2 -42.63 -11.28 8.46
CA ILE A 2 -42.82 -10.06 9.25
C ILE A 2 -41.58 -9.18 9.06
N ALA A 3 -41.81 -7.89 8.79
CA ALA A 3 -40.80 -6.85 8.75
C ALA A 3 -40.26 -6.57 10.16
N LYS A 4 -38.95 -6.36 10.27
CA LYS A 4 -38.36 -5.62 11.41
C LYS A 4 -37.49 -4.50 10.86
N SER A 5 -37.90 -3.31 11.29
CA SER A 5 -37.49 -1.97 10.93
C SER A 5 -36.09 -1.60 11.41
N TRP A 6 -35.37 -0.89 10.55
CA TRP A 6 -34.15 -0.14 10.87
C TRP A 6 -34.53 1.13 11.64
N PRO A 7 -33.79 1.54 12.71
CA PRO A 7 -34.01 2.83 13.33
C PRO A 7 -33.28 3.93 12.55
N ALA A 8 -34.06 4.91 12.10
CA ALA A 8 -33.62 6.19 11.55
C ALA A 8 -32.95 7.05 12.64
N VAL A 9 -31.85 7.72 12.30
CA VAL A 9 -31.24 8.77 13.12
C VAL A 9 -30.99 9.98 12.23
N LEU A 10 -31.73 11.08 12.47
CA LEU A 10 -31.45 12.49 12.14
C LEU A 10 -32.67 13.33 12.55
N PRO A 11 -32.55 14.63 12.88
CA PRO A 11 -31.57 15.31 13.74
C PRO A 11 -32.27 16.06 14.91
N LEU A 12 -31.53 16.36 15.98
CA LEU A 12 -31.97 17.33 17.00
C LEU A 12 -31.33 18.69 16.68
N LEU A 13 -32.11 19.58 16.06
CA LEU A 13 -31.76 20.98 15.81
C LEU A 13 -32.88 21.84 16.38
N ALA A 14 -32.65 22.42 17.56
CA ALA A 14 -33.24 23.67 18.08
C ALA A 14 -33.12 23.71 19.61
N ALA A 15 -32.16 24.49 20.13
CA ALA A 15 -32.29 25.38 21.29
C ALA A 15 -30.91 25.67 21.89
N LEU A 16 -30.36 26.84 21.59
CA LEU A 16 -29.58 27.67 22.51
C LEU A 16 -29.31 29.03 21.85
N ALA A 17 -30.36 29.86 21.83
CA ALA A 17 -30.23 31.30 21.66
C ALA A 17 -30.31 31.95 23.05
N ALA A 18 -29.15 32.19 23.67
CA ALA A 18 -29.02 33.13 24.78
C ALA A 18 -27.58 33.65 24.79
N GLY A 19 -27.45 34.98 24.67
CA GLY A 19 -26.21 35.69 24.37
C GLY A 19 -25.05 35.40 25.33
N SER A 20 -23.95 34.97 24.73
CA SER A 20 -22.59 35.07 25.26
C SER A 20 -21.83 36.08 24.38
N PRO A 21 -20.87 36.85 24.92
CA PRO A 21 -20.10 37.79 24.11
C PRO A 21 -19.37 37.03 22.99
N ALA A 22 -19.38 37.59 21.78
CA ALA A 22 -18.85 36.98 20.57
C ALA A 22 -17.40 36.51 20.75
N ALA A 23 -17.17 35.21 20.66
CA ALA A 23 -15.87 34.67 20.28
C ALA A 23 -15.73 34.90 18.77
N ALA A 24 -14.69 35.63 18.36
CA ALA A 24 -14.25 35.64 16.97
C ALA A 24 -13.68 34.26 16.64
N GLY A 25 -14.15 33.63 15.57
CA GLY A 25 -13.70 32.31 15.12
C GLY A 25 -14.86 31.43 14.67
N GLY A 26 -15.27 31.53 13.40
CA GLY A 26 -16.15 30.53 12.78
C GLY A 26 -15.35 29.32 12.30
N THR A 27 -16.03 28.25 11.88
CA THR A 27 -15.37 27.02 11.38
C THR A 27 -14.79 27.24 9.98
N PRO A 28 -13.49 26.99 9.74
CA PRO A 28 -12.86 27.15 8.43
C PRO A 28 -13.37 26.10 7.43
N THR A 29 -13.12 26.32 6.15
CA THR A 29 -13.44 25.36 5.09
C THR A 29 -12.31 24.36 4.92
N ARG A 30 -12.56 23.07 5.19
CA ARG A 30 -11.56 22.01 4.93
C ARG A 30 -11.45 21.73 3.43
N VAL A 31 -10.23 21.63 2.93
CA VAL A 31 -9.93 21.34 1.51
C VAL A 31 -8.56 20.67 1.41
N GLU A 32 -8.42 19.70 0.51
CA GLU A 32 -7.11 19.14 0.16
C GLU A 32 -6.36 20.15 -0.72
N LEU A 33 -5.15 20.51 -0.33
CA LEU A 33 -4.32 21.51 -0.98
C LEU A 33 -2.96 20.94 -1.35
N ALA A 34 -2.34 20.19 -0.44
CA ALA A 34 -0.98 19.69 -0.60
C ALA A 34 -0.89 18.66 -1.74
N GLY A 35 0.10 18.83 -2.62
CA GLY A 35 0.28 17.87 -3.70
C GLY A 35 1.49 18.10 -4.59
N ASN A 36 1.53 17.37 -5.70
CA ASN A 36 2.57 17.45 -6.72
C ASN A 36 1.97 17.87 -8.07
N PRO A 37 2.58 18.83 -8.78
CA PRO A 37 2.18 19.14 -10.15
C PRO A 37 2.51 17.97 -11.07
N LEU A 38 1.59 17.67 -11.97
CA LEU A 38 1.75 16.65 -13.01
C LEU A 38 1.92 17.33 -14.37
N THR A 39 2.67 16.68 -15.26
CA THR A 39 2.87 17.16 -16.65
C THR A 39 1.66 16.87 -17.54
N LEU A 40 0.88 15.86 -17.19
CA LEU A 40 -0.34 15.42 -17.87
C LEU A 40 -1.57 15.67 -16.99
N TYR A 41 -2.76 15.69 -17.59
CA TYR A 41 -4.02 15.77 -16.86
C TYR A 41 -4.09 14.65 -15.80
N PRO A 42 -4.49 14.93 -14.54
CA PRO A 42 -5.19 16.12 -14.02
C PRO A 42 -4.31 17.35 -13.72
N PHE A 43 -3.02 17.32 -14.05
CA PHE A 43 -2.04 18.40 -13.83
C PHE A 43 -1.65 18.67 -12.38
N PHE A 44 -2.33 18.06 -11.41
CA PHE A 44 -1.97 18.06 -10.01
C PHE A 44 -2.49 16.80 -9.32
N GLU A 45 -1.67 16.20 -8.47
CA GLU A 45 -2.02 15.08 -7.61
C GLU A 45 -1.96 15.54 -6.15
N HIS A 46 -3.08 15.48 -5.44
CA HIS A 46 -3.07 15.71 -3.99
C HIS A 46 -2.49 14.48 -3.28
N VAL A 47 -1.52 14.71 -2.40
CA VAL A 47 -0.81 13.63 -1.67
C VAL A 47 -0.61 14.03 -0.22
N ARG A 48 -0.41 13.04 0.65
CA ARG A 48 -0.25 13.27 2.09
C ARG A 48 1.23 13.32 2.50
N ALA A 49 2.08 12.50 1.87
CA ALA A 49 3.48 12.35 2.24
C ALA A 49 4.44 13.00 1.23
N PHE A 50 5.40 13.73 1.77
CA PHE A 50 6.51 14.36 1.05
C PHE A 50 7.82 13.87 1.64
N ASN A 51 8.80 13.53 0.80
CA ASN A 51 10.15 13.26 1.26
C ASN A 51 10.82 14.56 1.69
N GLN A 52 11.48 14.57 2.86
CA GLN A 52 12.27 15.70 3.33
C GLN A 52 13.25 16.18 2.25
N GLY A 53 13.33 17.49 2.07
CA GLY A 53 14.12 18.12 1.00
C GLY A 53 13.36 18.25 -0.34
N SER A 54 12.17 17.67 -0.47
CA SER A 54 11.29 17.91 -1.61
C SER A 54 10.46 19.17 -1.39
N SER A 55 10.15 19.89 -2.47
CA SER A 55 9.29 21.06 -2.36
C SER A 55 7.85 20.66 -2.00
N LEU A 56 7.27 21.32 -1.00
CA LEU A 56 5.84 21.28 -0.72
C LEU A 56 5.13 22.29 -1.62
N ARG A 57 4.11 21.83 -2.33
CA ARG A 57 3.29 22.66 -3.21
C ARG A 57 1.84 22.52 -2.83
N ILE A 58 1.08 23.59 -3.11
CA ILE A 58 -0.37 23.52 -3.11
C ILE A 58 -0.94 23.84 -4.48
N ALA A 59 -2.16 23.40 -4.72
CA ALA A 59 -2.96 23.91 -5.82
C ALA A 59 -4.42 24.16 -5.41
N VAL A 60 -5.05 25.11 -6.10
CA VAL A 60 -6.48 25.38 -5.99
C VAL A 60 -7.08 25.41 -7.38
N ASP A 61 -7.99 24.48 -7.65
CA ASP A 61 -8.77 24.52 -8.90
C ASP A 61 -9.87 25.59 -8.81
N PRO A 62 -9.83 26.65 -9.64
CA PRO A 62 -10.86 27.68 -9.64
C PRO A 62 -12.23 27.17 -10.07
N GLY A 63 -12.32 26.04 -10.79
CA GLY A 63 -13.57 25.38 -11.13
C GLY A 63 -14.24 24.71 -9.94
N MET A 64 -13.45 24.21 -8.97
CA MET A 64 -13.95 23.60 -7.74
C MET A 64 -14.11 24.61 -6.60
N HIS A 65 -13.29 25.67 -6.59
CA HIS A 65 -13.29 26.72 -5.58
C HIS A 65 -13.48 28.12 -6.19
N PRO A 66 -14.62 28.40 -6.86
CA PRO A 66 -14.83 29.67 -7.57
C PRO A 66 -14.84 30.89 -6.64
N ALA A 67 -15.12 30.70 -5.35
CA ALA A 67 -15.08 31.77 -4.35
C ALA A 67 -13.67 32.34 -4.09
N LEU A 68 -12.61 31.59 -4.41
CA LEU A 68 -11.22 32.06 -4.27
C LEU A 68 -10.74 32.89 -5.47
N VAL A 69 -11.45 32.86 -6.61
CA VAL A 69 -11.03 33.55 -7.83
C VAL A 69 -10.97 35.08 -7.62
N GLY A 70 -9.81 35.66 -7.92
CA GLY A 70 -9.52 37.09 -7.76
C GLY A 70 -9.26 37.54 -6.33
N VAL A 71 -9.29 36.62 -5.36
CA VAL A 71 -8.99 36.89 -3.96
C VAL A 71 -7.48 36.98 -3.77
N ASN A 72 -7.04 38.02 -3.06
CA ASN A 72 -5.68 38.10 -2.53
C ASN A 72 -5.65 37.42 -1.17
N ALA A 73 -4.80 36.43 -1.00
CA ALA A 73 -4.68 35.65 0.23
C ALA A 73 -3.21 35.43 0.60
N ASN A 74 -2.99 35.08 1.85
CA ASN A 74 -1.71 34.57 2.33
C ASN A 74 -1.82 33.06 2.53
N ILE A 75 -0.80 32.32 2.08
CA ILE A 75 -0.69 30.89 2.35
C ILE A 75 0.33 30.70 3.47
N HIS A 76 -0.12 30.08 4.56
CA HIS A 76 0.69 29.74 5.72
C HIS A 76 0.88 28.23 5.80
N VAL A 77 2.10 27.79 6.09
CA VAL A 77 2.36 26.41 6.52
C VAL A 77 2.72 26.42 7.98
N VAL A 78 1.93 25.75 8.80
CA VAL A 78 1.99 25.82 10.26
C VAL A 78 2.16 24.43 10.86
N ALA A 79 2.63 24.36 12.10
CA ALA A 79 2.60 23.09 12.85
C ALA A 79 1.15 22.62 12.93
N THR A 80 0.92 21.33 12.68
CA THR A 80 -0.42 20.75 12.81
C THR A 80 -0.94 20.92 14.25
N LYS A 81 -2.24 21.17 14.37
CA LYS A 81 -2.92 21.26 15.67
C LYS A 81 -4.20 20.43 15.65
N LYS A 82 -4.56 19.88 16.80
CA LYS A 82 -5.89 19.28 17.00
C LYS A 82 -6.97 20.33 16.91
N VAL A 83 -8.21 19.91 16.66
CA VAL A 83 -9.35 20.85 16.49
C VAL A 83 -9.55 21.71 17.73
N ALA A 84 -9.44 21.12 18.93
CA ALA A 84 -9.54 21.87 20.19
C ALA A 84 -8.44 22.93 20.34
N ASP A 85 -7.23 22.63 19.89
CA ASP A 85 -6.10 23.55 19.95
C ASP A 85 -6.26 24.69 18.95
N TRP A 86 -6.77 24.40 17.74
CA TRP A 86 -7.18 25.41 16.76
C TRP A 86 -8.21 26.38 17.32
N ILE A 87 -9.26 25.87 17.98
CA ILE A 87 -10.30 26.69 18.62
C ILE A 87 -9.71 27.56 19.74
N SER A 88 -8.78 27.01 20.53
CA SER A 88 -8.17 27.75 21.64
C SER A 88 -7.17 28.82 21.19
N ASN A 89 -6.46 28.57 20.08
CA ASN A 89 -5.44 29.45 19.55
C ASN A 89 -5.39 29.36 18.00
N PRO A 90 -6.19 30.18 17.31
CA PRO A 90 -6.24 30.18 15.85
C PRO A 90 -5.03 30.85 15.18
N THR A 91 -4.05 31.36 15.93
CA THR A 91 -2.92 32.11 15.38
C THR A 91 -2.12 31.28 14.37
N LEU A 92 -1.84 31.90 13.22
CA LEU A 92 -1.05 31.34 12.13
C LEU A 92 0.44 31.69 12.30
N ASN A 93 1.21 30.76 12.85
CA ASN A 93 2.66 30.89 13.00
C ASN A 93 3.34 30.10 11.88
N ASP A 94 3.69 30.80 10.81
CA ASP A 94 4.32 30.19 9.64
C ASP A 94 5.71 29.59 9.97
N LEU A 95 5.99 28.40 9.43
CA LEU A 95 7.20 27.63 9.69
C LEU A 95 8.18 27.61 8.51
N THR A 96 7.82 28.17 7.35
CA THR A 96 8.69 28.21 6.18
C THR A 96 9.60 29.44 6.21
N GLY A 97 9.22 30.45 7.00
CA GLY A 97 9.95 31.70 7.17
C GLY A 97 9.55 32.76 6.15
N THR A 98 8.74 32.40 5.15
CA THR A 98 8.15 33.32 4.18
C THR A 98 6.71 32.92 3.90
N VAL A 99 5.77 33.79 4.28
CA VAL A 99 4.36 33.64 3.94
C VAL A 99 4.17 33.97 2.46
N GLU A 100 3.60 33.03 1.70
CA GLU A 100 3.36 33.22 0.28
C GLU A 100 2.12 34.09 0.05
N ASN A 101 2.30 35.25 -0.58
CA ASN A 101 1.19 36.14 -0.94
C ASN A 101 0.77 35.87 -2.39
N VAL A 102 -0.50 35.48 -2.58
CA VAL A 102 -1.00 35.04 -3.88
C VAL A 102 -2.30 35.72 -4.25
N THR A 103 -2.56 35.79 -5.55
CA THR A 103 -3.88 36.09 -6.12
C THR A 103 -4.29 34.90 -6.97
N PHE A 104 -5.42 34.27 -6.65
CA PHE A 104 -5.90 33.15 -7.44
C PHE A 104 -6.52 33.63 -8.75
N ALA A 105 -6.04 33.11 -9.88
CA ALA A 105 -6.57 33.41 -11.19
C ALA A 105 -7.85 32.61 -11.49
N ALA A 106 -8.71 33.15 -12.36
CA ALA A 106 -9.87 32.45 -12.92
C ALA A 106 -9.52 31.33 -13.93
N GLY A 107 -8.23 31.02 -14.07
CA GLY A 107 -7.67 30.17 -15.13
C GLY A 107 -7.74 28.70 -14.78
N THR A 108 -6.57 28.06 -14.70
CA THR A 108 -6.43 26.62 -14.47
C THR A 108 -5.78 26.33 -13.14
N ILE A 109 -5.88 25.09 -12.65
CA ILE A 109 -5.18 24.60 -11.45
C ILE A 109 -3.67 24.85 -11.54
N GLN A 110 -3.06 24.71 -12.74
CA GLN A 110 -1.64 24.99 -12.96
C GLN A 110 -1.30 26.47 -12.75
N SER A 111 -2.23 27.37 -13.10
CA SER A 111 -2.05 28.81 -12.88
C SER A 111 -2.12 29.19 -11.41
N ASN A 112 -2.74 28.32 -10.60
CA ASN A 112 -2.96 28.46 -9.16
C ASN A 112 -2.18 27.39 -8.38
N THR A 113 -1.04 26.94 -8.90
CA THR A 113 -0.12 26.04 -8.20
C THR A 113 1.04 26.85 -7.65
N PHE A 114 1.32 26.73 -6.35
CA PHE A 114 2.33 27.51 -5.66
C PHE A 114 3.27 26.61 -4.87
N VAL A 115 4.56 26.95 -4.87
CA VAL A 115 5.53 26.34 -3.94
C VAL A 115 5.40 27.08 -2.62
N VAL A 116 5.04 26.36 -1.56
CA VAL A 116 4.87 26.94 -0.21
C VAL A 116 6.05 26.62 0.71
N ASP A 117 6.78 25.54 0.41
CA ASP A 117 8.10 25.28 0.99
C ASP A 117 9.02 24.69 -0.08
N ALA A 118 10.27 25.16 -0.13
CA ALA A 118 11.27 24.70 -1.08
C ALA A 118 12.02 23.42 -0.62
N GLY A 119 11.54 22.74 0.42
CA GLY A 119 12.14 21.56 1.02
C GLY A 119 12.91 21.86 2.32
N ALA A 120 12.62 22.97 2.99
CA ALA A 120 13.25 23.34 4.25
C ALA A 120 12.55 22.73 5.47
N LEU A 121 11.29 22.30 5.34
CA LEU A 121 10.55 21.68 6.43
C LEU A 121 11.22 20.38 6.88
N SER A 122 11.27 20.16 8.19
CA SER A 122 11.86 18.97 8.77
C SER A 122 10.89 17.80 8.70
N GLY A 123 11.39 16.63 8.28
CA GLY A 123 10.68 15.36 8.42
C GLY A 123 11.16 14.52 9.59
N ASN A 124 11.93 15.10 10.51
CA ASN A 124 12.45 14.41 11.68
C ASN A 124 11.39 14.29 12.78
N ALA A 125 10.59 13.23 12.72
CA ALA A 125 9.61 12.88 13.75
C ALA A 125 10.20 12.02 14.90
N GLY A 126 11.52 11.99 15.04
CA GLY A 126 12.20 11.15 16.01
C GLY A 126 12.05 9.67 15.66
N ILE A 127 11.30 8.94 16.49
CA ILE A 127 11.03 7.51 16.28
C ILE A 127 9.83 7.25 15.37
N GLU A 128 8.93 8.22 15.25
CA GLU A 128 7.70 8.12 14.45
C GLU A 128 7.97 8.39 12.96
N LEU A 129 6.96 8.15 12.13
CA LEU A 129 6.98 8.45 10.70
C LEU A 129 6.22 9.73 10.38
N GLY A 130 6.95 10.73 9.88
CA GLY A 130 6.40 11.96 9.30
C GLY A 130 6.11 13.05 10.34
N VAL A 131 6.50 14.29 10.04
CA VAL A 131 6.10 15.48 10.80
C VAL A 131 4.90 16.11 10.11
N GLY A 132 3.80 16.29 10.86
CA GLY A 132 2.56 16.86 10.34
C GLY A 132 2.56 18.39 10.29
N TYR A 133 2.08 18.93 9.19
CA TYR A 133 1.91 20.36 8.92
C TYR A 133 0.48 20.62 8.40
N ASP A 134 -0.14 21.69 8.88
CA ASP A 134 -1.41 22.17 8.32
C ASP A 134 -1.09 23.31 7.33
N ILE A 135 -1.91 23.43 6.28
CA ILE A 135 -1.73 24.48 5.27
C ILE A 135 -2.99 25.34 5.24
N VAL A 136 -2.83 26.66 5.44
CA VAL A 136 -3.96 27.59 5.57
C VAL A 136 -3.89 28.65 4.50
N ILE A 137 -4.99 28.84 3.78
CA ILE A 137 -5.21 30.02 2.93
C ILE A 137 -5.98 31.03 3.79
N ASP A 138 -5.25 32.02 4.32
CA ASP A 138 -5.79 33.16 5.06
C ASP A 138 -6.34 34.18 4.07
N VAL A 139 -7.67 34.18 3.92
CA VAL A 139 -8.39 34.96 2.90
C VAL A 139 -8.59 36.40 3.36
N ASN A 140 -8.75 36.63 4.66
CA ASN A 140 -9.07 37.94 5.21
C ASN A 140 -7.83 38.70 5.71
N LEU A 141 -6.64 38.07 5.66
CA LEU A 141 -5.33 38.60 5.98
C LEU A 141 -5.19 39.02 7.44
N ASN A 142 -5.88 38.33 8.36
CA ASN A 142 -5.87 38.65 9.78
C ASN A 142 -4.86 37.82 10.61
N GLY A 143 -4.19 36.82 9.99
CA GLY A 143 -3.21 35.95 10.64
C GLY A 143 -3.81 34.96 11.65
N GLN A 144 -5.12 34.69 11.58
CA GLN A 144 -5.86 33.76 12.42
C GLN A 144 -6.74 32.87 11.55
N LEU A 145 -6.80 31.57 11.87
CA LEU A 145 -7.73 30.65 11.24
C LEU A 145 -9.17 30.93 11.69
N ASP A 146 -10.05 31.31 10.76
CA ASP A 146 -11.48 31.51 11.00
C ASP A 146 -12.38 31.04 9.84
N ALA A 147 -13.67 31.39 9.87
CA ALA A 147 -14.66 30.91 8.88
C ALA A 147 -14.46 31.46 7.46
N ALA A 148 -13.65 32.51 7.27
CA ALA A 148 -13.31 33.00 5.94
C ALA A 148 -12.26 32.13 5.24
N ASP A 149 -11.52 31.32 6.00
CA ASP A 149 -10.30 30.67 5.53
C ASP A 149 -10.53 29.24 5.04
N TYR A 150 -9.52 28.76 4.31
CA TYR A 150 -9.44 27.38 3.85
C TYR A 150 -8.25 26.69 4.49
N ILE A 151 -8.41 25.43 4.88
CA ILE A 151 -7.36 24.66 5.55
C ILE A 151 -7.28 23.23 5.04
N ASP A 152 -6.06 22.80 4.75
CA ASP A 152 -5.69 21.39 4.65
C ASP A 152 -5.19 20.93 6.02
N GLY A 153 -5.85 19.92 6.60
CA GLY A 153 -5.74 19.56 8.03
C GLY A 153 -7.04 19.80 8.79
N TYR A 154 -6.98 20.51 9.92
CA TYR A 154 -8.12 20.74 10.83
C TYR A 154 -8.81 19.44 11.27
N SER A 155 -8.02 18.51 11.78
CA SER A 155 -8.48 17.19 12.24
C SER A 155 -7.75 16.80 13.53
N ASP A 156 -8.36 15.91 14.32
CA ASP A 156 -7.73 15.34 15.50
C ASP A 156 -6.81 14.16 15.17
N THR A 157 -6.86 13.67 13.94
CA THR A 157 -6.17 12.45 13.49
C THR A 157 -5.31 12.66 12.25
N GLU A 158 -5.44 13.79 11.55
CA GLU A 158 -4.76 14.03 10.28
C GLU A 158 -4.26 15.49 10.16
N ALA A 159 -2.99 15.65 9.79
CA ALA A 159 -2.45 16.92 9.29
C ALA A 159 -2.75 17.09 7.79
N GLY A 160 -2.62 18.31 7.27
CA GLY A 160 -2.78 18.57 5.83
C GLY A 160 -1.66 17.96 4.96
N ALA A 161 -0.43 17.96 5.47
CA ALA A 161 0.71 17.33 4.82
C ALA A 161 1.68 16.75 5.86
N TYR A 162 2.44 15.75 5.45
CA TYR A 162 3.48 15.12 6.26
C TYR A 162 4.81 15.15 5.54
N VAL A 163 5.85 15.68 6.19
CA VAL A 163 7.23 15.58 5.68
C VAL A 163 7.91 14.39 6.35
N CYS A 164 8.45 13.48 5.56
CA CYS A 164 9.05 12.23 6.02
C CYS A 164 10.57 12.28 5.82
N ALA A 165 11.33 12.06 6.91
CA ALA A 165 12.76 11.76 6.79
C ALA A 165 12.99 10.41 6.09
N ASP A 166 14.24 10.14 5.71
CA ASP A 166 14.60 8.90 5.03
C ASP A 166 14.19 7.67 5.87
N THR A 167 13.27 6.87 5.36
CA THR A 167 12.78 5.66 6.01
C THR A 167 13.79 4.52 5.92
N ALA A 168 14.73 4.54 4.96
CA ALA A 168 15.77 3.53 4.85
C ALA A 168 16.94 3.75 5.83
N ALA A 169 17.06 4.97 6.36
CA ALA A 169 18.06 5.34 7.36
C ALA A 169 17.70 4.77 8.75
N PRO A 170 18.70 4.43 9.58
CA PRO A 170 18.46 4.08 10.98
C PRO A 170 17.69 5.19 11.72
N GLY A 171 16.84 4.79 12.67
CA GLY A 171 16.20 5.71 13.59
C GLY A 171 17.20 6.30 14.61
N PRO A 172 16.75 7.21 15.48
CA PRO A 172 17.63 7.99 16.34
C PRO A 172 18.15 7.22 17.57
N LEU A 173 17.59 6.05 17.87
CA LEU A 173 17.93 5.30 19.08
C LEU A 173 19.14 4.38 18.83
N ALA A 174 20.07 4.38 19.79
CA ALA A 174 21.10 3.35 19.84
C ALA A 174 20.44 1.98 20.13
N VAL A 175 20.98 0.92 19.52
CA VAL A 175 20.43 -0.44 19.64
C VAL A 175 21.35 -1.31 20.48
N THR A 176 20.74 -2.12 21.34
CA THR A 176 21.38 -3.26 22.00
C THR A 176 20.88 -4.54 21.36
N GLU A 177 21.82 -5.43 21.06
CA GLU A 177 21.58 -6.78 20.54
C GLU A 177 22.06 -7.80 21.58
N ILE A 178 21.23 -8.81 21.85
CA ILE A 178 21.60 -9.94 22.71
C ILE A 178 21.16 -11.26 22.07
N THR A 179 22.06 -12.24 22.10
CA THR A 179 21.77 -13.63 21.72
C THR A 179 21.77 -14.50 22.97
N TYR A 180 20.74 -15.34 23.11
CA TYR A 180 20.61 -16.24 24.24
C TYR A 180 19.81 -17.48 23.85
N ASP A 181 19.80 -18.45 24.76
CA ASP A 181 19.06 -19.68 24.67
C ASP A 181 18.26 -19.81 25.98
N LEU A 182 16.93 -19.94 25.87
CA LEU A 182 16.03 -19.86 27.03
C LEU A 182 16.12 -21.10 27.91
N SER A 183 16.25 -22.29 27.34
CA SER A 183 16.25 -23.56 28.08
C SER A 183 17.33 -24.56 27.66
N GLY A 184 18.12 -24.26 26.62
CA GLY A 184 19.06 -25.20 26.03
C GLY A 184 18.37 -26.31 25.24
N ALA A 185 17.07 -26.13 24.94
CA ALA A 185 16.31 -27.09 24.18
C ALA A 185 16.63 -26.93 22.68
N ALA A 186 16.05 -27.78 21.83
CA ALA A 186 16.20 -27.55 20.39
C ALA A 186 15.23 -26.45 19.96
N PHE A 187 15.72 -25.46 19.21
CA PHE A 187 14.93 -24.41 18.56
C PHE A 187 14.30 -23.36 19.50
N ASP A 188 14.93 -23.05 20.63
CA ASP A 188 14.54 -21.99 21.57
C ASP A 188 15.62 -20.89 21.75
N ALA A 189 16.64 -20.88 20.89
CA ALA A 189 17.60 -19.79 20.79
C ALA A 189 16.99 -18.56 20.11
N GLN A 190 17.34 -17.37 20.59
CA GLN A 190 16.80 -16.09 20.11
C GLN A 190 17.89 -15.03 20.00
N ASN A 191 17.76 -14.16 18.99
CA ASN A 191 18.51 -12.92 18.82
C ASN A 191 17.56 -11.74 18.96
N VAL A 192 17.78 -10.88 19.96
CA VAL A 192 16.86 -9.80 20.34
C VAL A 192 17.52 -8.44 20.25
N PHE A 193 16.83 -7.51 19.61
CA PHE A 193 17.22 -6.12 19.40
C PHE A 193 16.24 -5.19 20.10
N TYR A 194 16.74 -4.19 20.80
CA TYR A 194 15.92 -3.18 21.47
C TYR A 194 16.69 -1.87 21.65
N PRO A 195 16.01 -0.72 21.83
CA PRO A 195 16.67 0.52 22.19
C PRO A 195 17.53 0.38 23.44
N THR A 196 18.80 0.79 23.39
CA THR A 196 19.72 0.70 24.54
C THR A 196 19.18 1.41 25.78
N ASN A 197 18.36 2.45 25.60
CA ASN A 197 17.72 3.21 26.67
C ASN A 197 16.28 2.74 27.02
N ILE A 198 15.89 1.52 26.63
CA ILE A 198 14.52 0.99 26.82
C ILE A 198 14.01 1.10 28.27
N ALA A 199 14.89 0.98 29.27
CA ALA A 199 14.55 1.11 30.69
C ALA A 199 13.95 2.48 31.08
N THR A 200 14.08 3.48 30.20
CA THR A 200 13.49 4.83 30.38
C THR A 200 12.32 5.11 29.44
N MET A 201 11.95 4.13 28.61
CA MET A 201 10.89 4.24 27.61
C MET A 201 9.60 3.56 28.11
N GLY A 202 8.49 3.86 27.45
CA GLY A 202 7.25 3.09 27.61
C GLY A 202 7.33 1.70 26.99
N LYS A 203 6.17 1.05 26.84
CA LYS A 203 6.08 -0.25 26.15
C LYS A 203 6.24 -0.08 24.66
N LEU A 204 7.13 -0.86 24.06
CA LEU A 204 7.45 -0.83 22.64
C LEU A 204 6.79 -2.01 21.91
N PRO A 205 6.30 -1.83 20.67
CA PRO A 205 5.76 -2.93 19.87
C PRO A 205 6.79 -4.05 19.67
N LEU A 206 6.30 -5.26 19.43
CA LEU A 206 7.13 -6.44 19.19
C LEU A 206 7.10 -6.84 17.71
N ILE A 207 8.26 -7.10 17.13
CA ILE A 207 8.40 -7.76 15.83
C ILE A 207 9.05 -9.13 16.07
N VAL A 208 8.38 -10.19 15.63
CA VAL A 208 8.91 -11.57 15.66
C VAL A 208 9.36 -11.97 14.27
N VAL A 209 10.57 -12.51 14.15
CA VAL A 209 11.16 -12.97 12.87
C VAL A 209 11.42 -14.47 12.91
N SER A 210 10.85 -15.19 11.96
CA SER A 210 10.91 -16.65 11.79
C SER A 210 11.70 -17.00 10.52
N HIS A 211 12.88 -17.59 10.67
CA HIS A 211 13.77 -17.83 9.52
C HIS A 211 13.37 -19.04 8.67
N GLY A 212 13.90 -19.07 7.44
CA GLY A 212 13.72 -20.15 6.47
C GLY A 212 14.62 -21.38 6.66
N ASN A 213 14.40 -22.39 5.81
CA ASN A 213 15.20 -23.62 5.83
C ASN A 213 16.64 -23.35 5.39
N GLY A 214 17.62 -23.84 6.13
CA GLY A 214 19.03 -23.55 5.88
C GLY A 214 19.47 -22.12 6.23
N HIS A 215 18.56 -21.29 6.76
CA HIS A 215 18.87 -19.96 7.28
C HIS A 215 19.24 -20.03 8.77
N ASN A 216 19.88 -18.99 9.27
CA ASN A 216 20.13 -18.80 10.70
C ASN A 216 19.30 -17.61 11.22
N TYR A 217 18.78 -17.73 12.45
CA TYR A 217 18.00 -16.66 13.10
C TYR A 217 18.80 -15.36 13.27
N GLN A 218 20.12 -15.42 13.36
CA GLN A 218 21.02 -14.25 13.45
C GLN A 218 21.30 -13.58 12.10
N TRP A 219 20.59 -13.93 11.02
CA TRP A 219 20.83 -13.32 9.70
C TRP A 219 19.89 -12.14 9.39
N TYR A 220 19.00 -11.79 10.32
CA TYR A 220 18.00 -10.72 10.13
C TYR A 220 18.36 -9.44 10.87
N ASP A 221 19.64 -9.25 11.21
CA ASP A 221 20.13 -8.10 11.98
C ASP A 221 19.83 -6.76 11.31
N HIS A 222 19.70 -6.70 9.97
CA HIS A 222 19.30 -5.46 9.30
C HIS A 222 17.87 -5.06 9.67
N ILE A 223 16.94 -6.01 9.83
CA ILE A 223 15.58 -5.76 10.35
C ILE A 223 15.68 -5.40 11.82
N GLY A 224 16.40 -6.21 12.61
CA GLY A 224 16.57 -6.04 14.05
C GLY A 224 17.10 -4.65 14.42
N ASN A 225 18.26 -4.27 13.89
CA ASN A 225 18.87 -2.97 14.13
C ASN A 225 18.00 -1.82 13.61
N HIS A 226 17.41 -1.97 12.42
CA HIS A 226 16.63 -0.89 11.84
C HIS A 226 15.37 -0.59 12.65
N MET A 227 14.54 -1.59 12.94
CA MET A 227 13.30 -1.38 13.68
C MET A 227 13.56 -1.06 15.15
N ALA A 228 14.57 -1.66 15.80
CA ALA A 228 14.92 -1.30 17.16
C ALA A 228 15.38 0.16 17.29
N SER A 229 16.13 0.68 16.30
CA SER A 229 16.50 2.10 16.28
C SER A 229 15.31 3.07 16.12
N ARG A 230 14.15 2.54 15.69
CA ARG A 230 12.85 3.23 15.53
C ARG A 230 11.88 2.96 16.69
N GLY A 231 12.34 2.39 17.80
CA GLY A 231 11.50 2.20 18.99
C GLY A 231 10.68 0.91 19.00
N TYR A 232 11.19 -0.16 18.37
CA TYR A 232 10.60 -1.49 18.43
C TYR A 232 11.46 -2.45 19.26
N VAL A 233 10.86 -3.50 19.80
CA VAL A 233 11.60 -4.69 20.23
C VAL A 233 11.50 -5.71 19.11
N VAL A 234 12.63 -6.25 18.66
CA VAL A 234 12.67 -7.26 17.60
C VAL A 234 13.26 -8.54 18.16
N MET A 235 12.58 -9.66 17.96
CA MET A 235 13.05 -10.98 18.35
C MET A 235 13.08 -11.87 17.10
N SER A 236 14.26 -12.34 16.73
CA SER A 236 14.44 -13.38 15.71
C SER A 236 14.76 -14.70 16.40
N HIS A 237 14.03 -15.77 16.09
CA HIS A 237 14.19 -17.05 16.79
C HIS A 237 14.71 -18.16 15.89
N GLU A 238 15.43 -19.11 16.48
CA GLU A 238 15.74 -20.38 15.86
C GLU A 238 14.44 -21.12 15.51
N ASN A 239 14.35 -21.62 14.28
CA ASN A 239 13.11 -22.09 13.70
C ASN A 239 13.28 -23.52 13.18
N ASN A 240 12.39 -24.41 13.61
CA ASN A 240 12.44 -25.80 13.15
C ASN A 240 11.76 -25.96 11.80
N THR A 241 12.56 -25.90 10.74
CA THR A 241 12.06 -25.98 9.36
C THR A 241 12.14 -27.39 8.78
N VAL A 242 12.59 -28.38 9.57
CA VAL A 242 12.70 -29.81 9.18
C VAL A 242 12.06 -30.66 10.30
N PRO A 243 10.86 -31.23 10.08
CA PRO A 243 10.42 -31.77 8.79
C PRO A 243 9.74 -30.79 7.83
N GLY A 244 9.29 -29.61 8.26
CA GLY A 244 8.63 -28.66 7.36
C GLY A 244 7.94 -27.49 8.05
N VAL A 245 7.05 -26.84 7.31
CA VAL A 245 6.38 -25.57 7.68
C VAL A 245 5.47 -25.69 8.92
N GLU A 246 4.88 -26.86 9.16
CA GLU A 246 4.09 -27.14 10.37
C GLU A 246 4.96 -27.13 11.65
N SER A 247 6.22 -27.57 11.53
CA SER A 247 7.19 -27.47 12.63
C SER A 247 7.66 -26.03 12.79
N ALA A 248 7.83 -25.29 11.67
CA ALA A 248 8.20 -23.88 11.67
C ALA A 248 7.13 -23.03 12.38
N ALA A 249 5.85 -23.27 12.08
CA ALA A 249 4.71 -22.65 12.75
C ALA A 249 4.71 -22.93 14.27
N THR A 250 5.02 -24.18 14.65
CA THR A 250 5.11 -24.57 16.07
C THR A 250 6.22 -23.81 16.80
N THR A 251 7.38 -23.62 16.16
CA THR A 251 8.48 -22.84 16.74
C THR A 251 8.20 -21.34 16.75
N THR A 252 7.46 -20.78 15.79
CA THR A 252 6.97 -19.38 15.88
C THR A 252 6.06 -19.16 17.08
N LEU A 253 5.09 -20.06 17.30
CA LEU A 253 4.17 -19.99 18.44
C LEU A 253 4.90 -20.12 19.78
N SER A 254 5.69 -21.19 19.92
CA SER A 254 6.40 -21.49 21.17
C SER A 254 7.49 -20.47 21.51
N ASN A 255 8.23 -19.94 20.52
CA ASN A 255 9.22 -18.88 20.79
C ASN A 255 8.57 -17.55 21.17
N THR A 256 7.43 -17.20 20.57
CA THR A 256 6.67 -15.99 20.96
C THR A 256 6.17 -16.12 22.40
N GLU A 257 5.59 -17.27 22.77
CA GLU A 257 5.20 -17.58 24.15
C GLU A 257 6.38 -17.49 25.12
N ALA A 258 7.49 -18.17 24.78
CA ALA A 258 8.65 -18.25 25.64
C ALA A 258 9.32 -16.88 25.83
N PHE A 259 9.40 -16.06 24.79
CA PHE A 259 9.90 -14.69 24.88
C PHE A 259 9.06 -13.86 25.87
N LEU A 260 7.73 -13.83 25.68
CA LEU A 260 6.82 -13.05 26.52
C LEU A 260 6.79 -13.56 27.98
N ALA A 261 6.92 -14.87 28.21
CA ALA A 261 6.96 -15.45 29.55
C ALA A 261 8.26 -15.11 30.32
N ASN A 262 9.36 -14.83 29.61
CA ASN A 262 10.70 -14.69 30.19
C ASN A 262 11.25 -13.25 30.17
N LEU A 263 10.42 -12.23 29.92
CA LEU A 263 10.87 -10.83 29.89
C LEU A 263 11.58 -10.37 31.19
N ALA A 264 11.27 -10.99 32.33
CA ALA A 264 11.90 -10.73 33.63
C ALA A 264 13.35 -11.26 33.76
N THR A 265 13.78 -12.16 32.87
CA THR A 265 15.11 -12.78 32.93
C THR A 265 15.97 -12.40 31.72
N ILE A 266 15.37 -12.22 30.54
CA ILE A 266 16.06 -11.84 29.31
C ILE A 266 16.81 -10.52 29.51
N GLY A 267 18.10 -10.50 29.13
CA GLY A 267 18.95 -9.31 29.27
C GLY A 267 19.09 -8.81 30.72
N GLY A 268 18.92 -9.69 31.72
CA GLY A 268 18.89 -9.30 33.13
C GLY A 268 17.58 -8.64 33.56
N GLY A 269 16.49 -8.86 32.82
CA GLY A 269 15.16 -8.31 33.11
C GLY A 269 14.90 -6.93 32.51
N VAL A 270 15.78 -6.43 31.63
CA VAL A 270 15.68 -5.09 31.03
C VAL A 270 14.43 -4.90 30.16
N LEU A 271 13.84 -6.00 29.68
CA LEU A 271 12.63 -5.98 28.85
C LEU A 271 11.33 -6.12 29.67
N PHE A 272 11.44 -6.37 30.98
CA PHE A 272 10.27 -6.54 31.85
C PHE A 272 9.42 -5.27 31.87
N ASP A 273 8.13 -5.41 31.57
CA ASP A 273 7.16 -4.31 31.47
C ASP A 273 7.47 -3.26 30.38
N HIS A 274 8.38 -3.55 29.45
CA HIS A 274 8.73 -2.66 28.33
C HIS A 274 8.36 -3.21 26.94
N VAL A 275 7.76 -4.40 26.86
CA VAL A 275 7.22 -4.96 25.62
C VAL A 275 5.71 -4.79 25.58
N ASP A 276 5.21 -4.15 24.52
CA ASP A 276 3.80 -4.04 24.22
C ASP A 276 3.32 -5.26 23.44
N LYS A 277 2.91 -6.29 24.17
CA LYS A 277 2.36 -7.50 23.56
C LYS A 277 1.05 -7.29 22.81
N ARG A 278 0.40 -6.11 22.85
CA ARG A 278 -0.86 -5.84 22.13
C ARG A 278 -0.64 -5.32 20.71
N ARG A 279 0.61 -5.05 20.35
CA ARG A 279 1.04 -4.52 19.05
C ARG A 279 2.19 -5.37 18.53
N MET A 280 1.85 -6.50 17.91
CA MET A 280 2.83 -7.45 17.37
C MET A 280 2.77 -7.56 15.84
N THR A 281 3.94 -7.69 15.24
CA THR A 281 4.12 -8.08 13.83
C THR A 281 4.86 -9.41 13.76
N TRP A 282 4.38 -10.34 12.96
CA TRP A 282 5.11 -11.57 12.63
C TRP A 282 5.68 -11.49 11.23
N ILE A 283 6.96 -11.81 11.09
CA ILE A 283 7.68 -11.87 9.83
C ILE A 283 8.23 -13.27 9.66
N GLY A 284 8.02 -13.88 8.50
CA GLY A 284 8.57 -15.20 8.20
C GLY A 284 9.26 -15.22 6.84
N HIS A 285 10.34 -15.97 6.69
CA HIS A 285 11.04 -16.14 5.40
C HIS A 285 10.99 -17.61 4.93
N SER A 286 10.69 -17.87 3.65
CA SER A 286 10.72 -19.21 3.05
C SER A 286 9.73 -20.14 3.76
N ARG A 287 10.17 -21.30 4.25
CA ARG A 287 9.38 -22.15 5.16
C ARG A 287 8.90 -21.44 6.43
N GLY A 288 9.65 -20.46 6.93
CA GLY A 288 9.21 -19.60 8.02
C GLY A 288 8.10 -18.63 7.59
N GLY A 289 8.07 -18.24 6.31
CA GLY A 289 7.03 -17.38 5.71
C GLY A 289 5.67 -18.04 5.69
N GLU A 290 5.60 -19.29 5.23
CA GLU A 290 4.37 -20.08 5.39
C GLU A 290 4.09 -20.39 6.87
N GLY A 291 5.14 -20.69 7.64
CA GLY A 291 5.04 -21.02 9.05
C GLY A 291 4.35 -19.95 9.90
N VAL A 292 4.58 -18.65 9.65
CA VAL A 292 3.90 -17.57 10.39
C VAL A 292 2.41 -17.47 10.04
N VAL A 293 2.01 -17.83 8.81
CA VAL A 293 0.60 -17.90 8.39
C VAL A 293 -0.08 -19.09 9.05
N ILE A 294 0.50 -20.28 8.97
CA ILE A 294 -0.02 -21.49 9.65
C ILE A 294 -0.10 -21.28 11.16
N ALA A 295 0.88 -20.57 11.75
CA ALA A 295 0.85 -20.23 13.18
C ALA A 295 -0.36 -19.36 13.52
N TYR A 296 -0.68 -18.36 12.68
CA TYR A 296 -1.84 -17.49 12.87
C TYR A 296 -3.15 -18.28 12.70
N ASP A 297 -3.26 -19.06 11.63
CA ASP A 297 -4.37 -19.96 11.32
C ASP A 297 -4.71 -20.89 12.49
N ARG A 298 -3.70 -21.54 13.09
CA ARG A 298 -3.90 -22.42 14.25
C ARG A 298 -4.50 -21.70 15.47
N ILE A 299 -4.17 -20.42 15.67
CA ILE A 299 -4.80 -19.62 16.74
C ILE A 299 -6.25 -19.29 16.36
N PHE A 300 -6.50 -18.93 15.11
CA PHE A 300 -7.83 -18.62 14.59
C PHE A 300 -8.79 -19.81 14.76
N ASP A 301 -8.34 -21.00 14.36
CA ASP A 301 -9.09 -22.26 14.48
C ASP A 301 -9.17 -22.81 15.91
N GLY A 302 -8.40 -22.23 16.84
CA GLY A 302 -8.31 -22.69 18.23
C GLY A 302 -7.56 -24.01 18.40
N THR A 303 -6.83 -24.48 17.38
CA THR A 303 -5.94 -25.65 17.48
C THR A 303 -4.66 -25.33 18.27
N TYR A 304 -4.35 -24.04 18.43
CA TYR A 304 -3.40 -23.51 19.40
C TYR A 304 -4.03 -22.40 20.22
N SER A 305 -3.90 -22.45 21.55
CA SER A 305 -4.37 -21.39 22.45
C SER A 305 -3.18 -20.76 23.18
N PRO A 306 -2.71 -19.58 22.74
CA PRO A 306 -1.61 -18.90 23.40
C PRO A 306 -1.97 -18.50 24.83
N VAL A 307 -0.99 -18.51 25.73
CA VAL A 307 -1.14 -18.16 27.15
C VAL A 307 -0.76 -16.70 27.38
N ASN A 308 0.30 -16.24 26.72
CA ASN A 308 0.86 -14.91 26.97
C ASN A 308 0.33 -13.83 26.02
N PHE A 309 -0.31 -14.19 24.92
CA PHE A 309 -0.93 -13.27 23.95
C PHE A 309 -2.25 -13.82 23.40
N THR A 310 -2.90 -13.07 22.52
CA THR A 310 -4.15 -13.43 21.85
C THR A 310 -4.03 -13.17 20.35
N ILE A 311 -4.91 -13.75 19.52
CA ILE A 311 -4.89 -13.50 18.07
C ILE A 311 -5.00 -12.01 17.72
N GLY A 312 -5.81 -11.26 18.49
CA GLY A 312 -6.01 -9.82 18.28
C GLY A 312 -4.79 -8.97 18.61
N ASP A 313 -3.76 -9.54 19.23
CA ASP A 313 -2.50 -8.85 19.52
C ASP A 313 -1.57 -8.80 18.31
N ILE A 314 -1.76 -9.70 17.33
CA ILE A 314 -1.02 -9.75 16.07
C ILE A 314 -1.73 -8.81 15.08
N LYS A 315 -1.05 -7.74 14.70
CA LYS A 315 -1.58 -6.69 13.82
C LYS A 315 -1.19 -6.86 12.37
N LEU A 316 -0.08 -7.56 12.11
CA LEU A 316 0.46 -7.78 10.78
C LEU A 316 1.16 -9.14 10.73
N VAL A 317 0.88 -9.91 9.67
CA VAL A 317 1.68 -11.08 9.26
C VAL A 317 2.34 -10.75 7.92
N SER A 318 3.67 -10.84 7.86
CA SER A 318 4.46 -10.50 6.69
C SER A 318 5.33 -11.68 6.26
N SER A 319 5.07 -12.21 5.07
CA SER A 319 5.87 -13.28 4.48
C SER A 319 6.95 -12.72 3.56
N ILE A 320 8.15 -13.31 3.59
CA ILE A 320 9.25 -13.07 2.67
C ILE A 320 9.46 -14.34 1.87
N ALA A 321 9.29 -14.27 0.54
CA ALA A 321 9.45 -15.39 -0.38
C ALA A 321 8.91 -16.73 0.20
N PRO A 322 7.64 -16.78 0.66
CA PRO A 322 7.10 -17.95 1.32
C PRO A 322 6.89 -19.10 0.34
N VAL A 323 7.06 -20.33 0.83
CA VAL A 323 6.54 -21.52 0.15
C VAL A 323 5.03 -21.67 0.37
N ASP A 324 4.39 -22.62 -0.32
CA ASP A 324 2.98 -22.99 -0.14
C ASP A 324 2.79 -24.53 -0.08
N PHE A 325 3.18 -25.15 1.04
CA PHE A 325 3.19 -26.60 1.21
C PHE A 325 1.86 -27.16 1.72
N GLN A 326 1.14 -26.44 2.57
CA GLN A 326 -0.08 -26.96 3.22
C GLN A 326 -1.37 -26.48 2.55
N LYS A 327 -1.32 -25.32 1.85
CA LYS A 327 -2.46 -24.73 1.13
C LYS A 327 -3.68 -24.49 2.01
N LEU A 328 -4.82 -24.12 1.43
CA LEU A 328 -6.08 -24.12 2.18
C LEU A 328 -6.50 -25.54 2.59
N PRO A 329 -7.10 -25.71 3.77
CA PRO A 329 -7.47 -24.67 4.74
C PRO A 329 -6.37 -24.33 5.75
N ASN A 330 -5.17 -24.92 5.66
CA ASN A 330 -4.15 -24.87 6.70
C ASN A 330 -3.20 -23.65 6.63
N THR A 331 -3.12 -23.02 5.46
CA THR A 331 -2.32 -21.82 5.19
C THR A 331 -3.24 -20.69 4.75
N ASP A 332 -3.97 -20.13 5.70
CA ASP A 332 -4.90 -19.01 5.51
C ASP A 332 -4.55 -17.83 6.45
N PRO A 333 -4.22 -16.63 5.92
CA PRO A 333 -4.02 -15.45 6.75
C PRO A 333 -5.31 -14.93 7.41
N HIS A 334 -6.49 -15.39 6.96
CA HIS A 334 -7.81 -14.92 7.37
C HIS A 334 -7.93 -13.39 7.26
N GLY A 335 -8.44 -12.75 8.31
CA GLY A 335 -8.68 -11.31 8.38
C GLY A 335 -7.52 -10.49 8.95
N VAL A 336 -6.34 -11.09 9.20
CA VAL A 336 -5.17 -10.31 9.62
C VAL A 336 -4.68 -9.42 8.49
N ASN A 337 -4.08 -8.27 8.82
CA ASN A 337 -3.37 -7.52 7.79
C ASN A 337 -2.20 -8.37 7.31
N TYR A 338 -2.10 -8.57 5.99
CA TYR A 338 -1.12 -9.44 5.37
C TYR A 338 -0.18 -8.67 4.45
N HIS A 339 1.09 -9.07 4.43
CA HIS A 339 2.11 -8.53 3.56
C HIS A 339 2.93 -9.65 2.91
N LEU A 340 3.30 -9.48 1.63
CA LEU A 340 4.21 -10.37 0.90
C LEU A 340 5.41 -9.62 0.32
N TRP A 341 6.63 -10.08 0.59
CA TRP A 341 7.81 -9.77 -0.22
C TRP A 341 8.06 -10.90 -1.22
N THR A 342 8.28 -10.56 -2.48
CA THR A 342 8.65 -11.54 -3.52
C THR A 342 9.84 -11.03 -4.33
N GLY A 343 10.73 -11.93 -4.75
CA GLY A 343 11.94 -11.58 -5.49
C GLY A 343 11.91 -12.17 -6.90
N GLY A 344 12.00 -11.33 -7.94
CA GLY A 344 11.90 -11.80 -9.32
C GLY A 344 13.04 -12.67 -9.81
N SER A 345 14.20 -12.59 -9.15
CA SER A 345 15.31 -13.49 -9.40
C SER A 345 15.31 -14.74 -8.53
N ASP A 346 14.39 -14.89 -7.58
CA ASP A 346 14.40 -16.01 -6.64
C ASP A 346 14.43 -17.36 -7.37
N SER A 347 15.54 -18.09 -7.25
CA SER A 347 15.71 -19.40 -7.88
C SER A 347 15.37 -20.58 -6.98
N ASP A 348 15.00 -20.32 -5.72
CA ASP A 348 14.57 -21.33 -4.76
C ASP A 348 13.04 -21.41 -4.73
N VAL A 349 12.37 -20.34 -4.28
CA VAL A 349 10.91 -20.19 -4.31
C VAL A 349 10.53 -19.39 -5.56
N ASN A 350 10.69 -20.06 -6.69
CA ASN A 350 10.80 -19.40 -7.99
C ASN A 350 9.49 -18.95 -8.65
N GLY A 351 8.32 -19.23 -8.08
CA GLY A 351 7.03 -18.88 -8.67
C GLY A 351 6.71 -19.57 -10.00
N CYS A 352 7.48 -20.57 -10.45
CA CYS A 352 7.18 -21.29 -11.67
C CYS A 352 5.88 -22.10 -11.51
N ALA A 353 4.95 -22.02 -12.47
CA ALA A 353 3.72 -22.81 -12.45
C ALA A 353 3.92 -24.34 -12.32
N SER A 354 5.06 -24.86 -12.76
CA SER A 354 5.45 -26.27 -12.56
C SER A 354 5.86 -26.64 -11.14
N CYS A 355 6.00 -25.66 -10.25
CA CYS A 355 6.29 -25.85 -8.83
C CYS A 355 5.22 -25.14 -8.00
N ASP A 356 4.15 -25.85 -7.72
CA ASP A 356 3.04 -25.37 -6.91
C ASP A 356 3.45 -25.02 -5.47
N LEU A 357 4.38 -25.77 -4.86
CA LEU A 357 4.97 -25.41 -3.56
C LEU A 357 5.88 -24.17 -3.57
N CYS A 358 6.27 -23.68 -4.75
CA CYS A 358 7.13 -22.52 -4.95
C CYS A 358 6.33 -21.24 -5.21
N GLN A 359 5.03 -21.21 -4.91
CA GLN A 359 4.13 -20.10 -5.24
C GLN A 359 3.99 -19.12 -4.08
N THR A 360 4.50 -17.90 -4.27
CA THR A 360 4.51 -16.88 -3.22
C THR A 360 3.18 -16.14 -3.08
N PHE A 361 2.47 -15.92 -4.19
CA PHE A 361 1.26 -15.09 -4.23
C PHE A 361 0.00 -15.78 -3.71
N HIS A 362 -0.06 -17.12 -3.63
CA HIS A 362 -1.24 -17.81 -3.13
C HIS A 362 -1.62 -17.34 -1.71
N LEU A 363 -0.65 -17.23 -0.82
CA LEU A 363 -0.87 -16.75 0.56
C LEU A 363 -1.39 -15.30 0.56
N HIS A 364 -0.90 -14.45 -0.35
CA HIS A 364 -1.42 -13.09 -0.50
C HIS A 364 -2.88 -13.11 -0.90
N GLU A 365 -3.23 -13.93 -1.89
CA GLU A 365 -4.58 -13.99 -2.41
C GLU A 365 -5.61 -14.61 -1.45
N ARG A 366 -5.19 -15.49 -0.54
CA ARG A 366 -6.04 -16.03 0.53
C ARG A 366 -6.40 -15.00 1.61
N ALA A 367 -5.60 -13.94 1.78
CA ALA A 367 -5.86 -12.93 2.78
C ALA A 367 -7.16 -12.14 2.49
N THR A 368 -8.01 -11.99 3.50
CA THR A 368 -9.30 -11.27 3.44
C THR A 368 -9.29 -9.91 4.15
N GLY A 369 -8.27 -9.68 5.00
CA GLY A 369 -7.97 -8.39 5.61
C GLY A 369 -7.35 -7.40 4.61
N PHE A 370 -6.69 -6.35 5.12
CA PHE A 370 -5.80 -5.57 4.26
C PHE A 370 -4.69 -6.49 3.75
N ARG A 371 -4.39 -6.42 2.46
CA ARG A 371 -3.31 -7.22 1.87
C ARG A 371 -2.49 -6.38 0.91
N GLN A 372 -1.19 -6.57 0.95
CA GLN A 372 -0.28 -5.90 0.04
C GLN A 372 0.90 -6.80 -0.33
N SER A 373 1.52 -6.52 -1.47
CA SER A 373 2.79 -7.13 -1.84
C SER A 373 3.78 -6.11 -2.36
N ILE A 374 5.05 -6.40 -2.15
CA ILE A 374 6.18 -5.69 -2.73
C ILE A 374 6.99 -6.71 -3.53
N SER A 375 6.92 -6.61 -4.86
CA SER A 375 7.72 -7.42 -5.77
C SER A 375 9.00 -6.68 -6.12
N LEU A 376 10.13 -7.39 -6.07
CA LEU A 376 11.45 -6.79 -6.29
C LEU A 376 12.16 -7.50 -7.44
N HIS A 377 12.32 -6.81 -8.56
CA HIS A 377 13.11 -7.33 -9.67
C HIS A 377 14.56 -7.54 -9.25
N GLY A 378 15.21 -8.55 -9.82
CA GLY A 378 16.63 -8.80 -9.59
C GLY A 378 17.01 -9.30 -8.18
N VAL A 379 16.06 -9.46 -7.26
CA VAL A 379 16.31 -9.93 -5.89
C VAL A 379 16.17 -11.45 -5.82
N GLY A 380 17.18 -12.14 -5.27
CA GLY A 380 17.15 -13.58 -5.01
C GLY A 380 16.65 -13.94 -3.61
N HIS A 381 16.40 -15.24 -3.37
CA HIS A 381 15.89 -15.76 -2.09
C HIS A 381 16.73 -15.29 -0.89
N GLY A 382 18.04 -15.48 -0.97
CA GLY A 382 18.99 -15.17 0.09
C GLY A 382 19.43 -13.71 0.13
N ASP A 383 18.90 -12.85 -0.75
CA ASP A 383 19.18 -11.42 -0.71
C ASP A 383 18.37 -10.71 0.39
N PHE A 384 17.27 -11.29 0.86
CA PHE A 384 16.46 -10.74 1.97
C PHE A 384 17.08 -10.91 3.36
N HIS A 385 18.26 -11.54 3.49
CA HIS A 385 18.95 -11.70 4.77
C HIS A 385 20.45 -11.37 4.68
N ASN A 386 21.09 -11.11 5.82
CA ASN A 386 22.52 -10.76 5.92
C ASN A 386 23.46 -11.98 5.97
N GLY A 387 22.89 -13.18 5.90
CA GLY A 387 23.64 -14.43 6.01
C GLY A 387 24.68 -14.68 4.92
N THR A 388 25.56 -15.62 5.19
CA THR A 388 26.60 -16.09 4.24
C THR A 388 26.08 -17.15 3.25
N GLY A 389 24.80 -17.52 3.33
CA GLY A 389 24.15 -18.40 2.37
C GLY A 389 24.19 -17.85 0.94
N GLY A 390 23.88 -18.70 -0.05
CA GLY A 390 23.75 -18.27 -1.45
C GLY A 390 22.65 -17.21 -1.62
N ALA A 391 22.77 -16.36 -2.63
CA ALA A 391 21.68 -15.44 -2.99
C ALA A 391 20.49 -16.18 -3.61
N PHE A 392 20.73 -17.36 -4.22
CA PHE A 392 19.74 -18.12 -5.00
C PHE A 392 18.98 -17.19 -5.95
N ALA A 393 19.73 -16.62 -6.88
CA ALA A 393 19.25 -15.61 -7.82
C ALA A 393 19.53 -16.07 -9.26
N THR A 394 18.56 -15.94 -10.15
CA THR A 394 18.70 -16.20 -11.59
C THR A 394 17.95 -15.14 -12.40
N GLY A 395 18.63 -14.54 -13.36
CA GLY A 395 18.03 -13.56 -14.25
C GLY A 395 19.09 -12.62 -14.85
N PRO A 396 18.68 -11.72 -15.75
CA PRO A 396 19.60 -10.87 -16.50
C PRO A 396 20.20 -9.72 -15.66
N CYS A 397 19.48 -9.23 -14.64
CA CYS A 397 19.88 -8.07 -13.83
C CYS A 397 19.67 -8.41 -12.35
N LEU A 398 20.75 -8.50 -11.56
CA LEU A 398 20.68 -8.89 -10.14
C LEU A 398 20.98 -7.70 -9.23
N VAL A 399 20.14 -7.48 -8.22
CA VAL A 399 20.23 -6.34 -7.29
C VAL A 399 21.21 -6.61 -6.15
N GLY A 400 21.09 -7.79 -5.52
CA GLY A 400 21.92 -8.20 -4.39
C GLY A 400 21.60 -7.51 -3.06
N ARG A 401 22.02 -8.15 -1.97
CA ARG A 401 21.78 -7.74 -0.58
C ARG A 401 21.84 -6.23 -0.26
N PRO A 402 22.91 -5.47 -0.59
CA PRO A 402 23.03 -4.10 -0.09
C PRO A 402 21.89 -3.18 -0.54
N ASP A 403 21.46 -3.32 -1.79
CA ASP A 403 20.38 -2.53 -2.35
C ASP A 403 19.01 -3.12 -1.96
N THR A 404 18.87 -4.46 -1.93
CA THR A 404 17.68 -5.12 -1.37
C THR A 404 17.39 -4.64 0.05
N HIS A 405 18.40 -4.53 0.92
CA HIS A 405 18.20 -4.12 2.32
C HIS A 405 17.84 -2.64 2.47
N LYS A 406 18.27 -1.76 1.56
CA LYS A 406 17.80 -0.37 1.55
C LYS A 406 16.29 -0.32 1.27
N ILE A 407 15.83 -1.13 0.31
CA ILE A 407 14.41 -1.24 -0.04
C ILE A 407 13.63 -1.84 1.13
N VAL A 408 14.06 -3.00 1.63
CA VAL A 408 13.41 -3.69 2.76
C VAL A 408 13.29 -2.76 3.96
N LYS A 409 14.35 -2.07 4.39
CA LYS A 409 14.26 -1.10 5.50
C LYS A 409 13.32 0.05 5.19
N GLY A 410 13.48 0.65 4.00
CA GLY A 410 12.71 1.81 3.58
C GLY A 410 11.19 1.57 3.52
N TYR A 411 10.76 0.34 3.23
CA TYR A 411 9.35 -0.03 3.17
C TYR A 411 8.85 -0.76 4.42
N LEU A 412 9.70 -1.52 5.12
CA LEU A 412 9.30 -2.22 6.34
C LEU A 412 8.87 -1.25 7.44
N PHE A 413 9.56 -0.12 7.60
CA PHE A 413 9.17 0.86 8.62
C PHE A 413 7.77 1.46 8.35
N PRO A 414 7.48 2.06 7.18
CA PRO A 414 6.12 2.48 6.83
C PRO A 414 5.08 1.36 6.91
N LEU A 415 5.43 0.15 6.43
CA LEU A 415 4.56 -1.02 6.49
C LEU A 415 4.11 -1.32 7.93
N VAL A 416 5.05 -1.38 8.86
CA VAL A 416 4.73 -1.68 10.26
C VAL A 416 3.95 -0.52 10.90
N GLU A 417 4.37 0.73 10.69
CA GLU A 417 3.69 1.93 11.19
C GLU A 417 2.22 2.01 10.72
N ARG A 418 1.94 1.62 9.48
CA ARG A 418 0.58 1.61 8.92
C ARG A 418 -0.37 0.74 9.75
N TYR A 419 0.06 -0.45 10.17
CA TYR A 419 -0.81 -1.43 10.82
C TYR A 419 -0.69 -1.48 12.34
N ILE A 420 0.44 -1.04 12.89
CA ILE A 420 0.65 -0.96 14.34
C ILE A 420 0.04 0.32 14.92
N ASP A 421 0.27 1.46 14.26
CA ASP A 421 -0.09 2.78 14.80
C ASP A 421 -1.11 3.53 13.93
N GLY A 422 -1.52 2.97 12.78
CA GLY A 422 -2.45 3.64 11.87
C GLY A 422 -1.84 4.87 11.21
N ASN A 423 -0.51 4.92 11.10
CA ASN A 423 0.23 6.08 10.64
C ASN A 423 -0.25 6.50 9.23
N VAL A 424 -0.60 7.78 9.10
CA VAL A 424 -1.22 8.35 7.89
C VAL A 424 -0.24 8.41 6.71
N PRO A 425 0.96 9.03 6.82
CA PRO A 425 1.88 9.11 5.68
C PRO A 425 2.45 7.76 5.26
N ALA A 426 2.38 6.72 6.10
CA ALA A 426 2.76 5.37 5.72
C ALA A 426 1.99 4.85 4.50
N LYS A 427 0.72 5.24 4.31
CA LYS A 427 -0.11 4.75 3.21
C LYS A 427 0.47 5.16 1.85
N ASP A 428 0.94 6.40 1.72
CA ASP A 428 1.53 6.91 0.48
C ASP A 428 2.77 6.11 0.05
N PHE A 429 3.58 5.61 1.00
CA PHE A 429 4.69 4.71 0.68
C PHE A 429 4.22 3.37 0.12
N LEU A 430 3.00 2.92 0.46
CA LEU A 430 2.49 1.59 0.09
C LEU A 430 1.56 1.62 -1.12
N THR A 431 1.06 2.80 -1.51
CA THR A 431 0.05 2.95 -2.57
C THR A 431 0.47 3.83 -3.74
N ARG A 432 1.47 4.70 -3.58
CA ARG A 432 1.98 5.49 -4.70
C ARG A 432 3.03 4.68 -5.45
N GLN A 433 3.00 4.81 -6.77
CA GLN A 433 3.90 4.11 -7.69
C GLN A 433 5.37 4.42 -7.35
N TRP A 434 6.23 3.42 -7.41
CA TRP A 434 7.64 3.49 -6.98
C TRP A 434 8.42 4.61 -7.69
N GLU A 435 8.12 4.81 -8.97
CA GLU A 435 8.70 5.80 -9.88
C GLU A 435 8.44 7.21 -9.36
N SER A 436 7.25 7.40 -8.76
CA SER A 436 6.74 8.68 -8.25
C SER A 436 7.19 8.96 -6.82
N PHE A 437 7.18 7.95 -5.95
CA PHE A 437 7.43 8.11 -4.53
C PHE A 437 8.02 6.85 -3.93
N ARG A 438 9.17 7.01 -3.27
CA ARG A 438 9.93 5.93 -2.65
C ARG A 438 10.80 6.49 -1.52
N PRO A 439 11.30 5.65 -0.61
CA PRO A 439 12.27 6.04 0.41
C PRO A 439 13.43 6.84 -0.18
N ILE A 440 13.88 7.89 0.51
CA ILE A 440 14.99 8.75 0.07
C ILE A 440 16.26 7.91 -0.17
N GLY A 441 16.55 6.98 0.73
CA GLY A 441 17.71 6.10 0.66
C GLY A 441 17.53 4.89 -0.26
N ALA A 442 16.39 4.79 -0.97
CA ALA A 442 16.20 3.74 -1.97
C ALA A 442 17.28 3.83 -3.07
N PRO A 443 17.76 2.69 -3.60
CA PRO A 443 18.73 2.69 -4.69
C PRO A 443 18.12 3.30 -5.95
N ASN A 444 18.64 4.45 -6.39
CA ASN A 444 18.14 5.18 -7.56
C ASN A 444 19.11 5.21 -8.75
N THR A 445 20.32 4.65 -8.58
CA THR A 445 21.32 4.51 -9.65
C THR A 445 21.44 3.06 -10.15
N ASN A 446 20.82 2.10 -9.46
CA ASN A 446 20.84 0.70 -9.85
C ASN A 446 19.67 0.45 -10.82
N VAL A 447 20.00 0.30 -12.10
CA VAL A 447 19.02 0.05 -13.17
C VAL A 447 18.34 -1.31 -13.09
N CYS A 448 18.80 -2.21 -12.20
CA CYS A 448 18.11 -3.49 -11.96
C CYS A 448 16.96 -3.37 -10.96
N VAL A 449 16.80 -2.21 -10.31
CA VAL A 449 15.78 -2.02 -9.27
C VAL A 449 14.50 -1.50 -9.90
N THR A 450 13.55 -2.42 -9.98
CA THR A 450 12.14 -2.19 -10.27
C THR A 450 11.34 -2.76 -9.09
N VAL A 451 10.27 -2.07 -8.70
CA VAL A 451 9.46 -2.43 -7.53
C VAL A 451 7.98 -2.27 -7.82
N ASP A 452 7.26 -3.39 -7.79
CA ASP A 452 5.82 -3.44 -8.03
C ASP A 452 5.08 -3.42 -6.69
N LEU A 453 4.10 -2.53 -6.57
CA LEU A 453 3.30 -2.37 -5.36
C LEU A 453 1.85 -2.79 -5.62
N MET A 454 1.42 -3.84 -4.94
CA MET A 454 0.01 -4.24 -4.88
C MET A 454 -0.55 -3.86 -3.51
N TYR A 455 -1.71 -3.20 -3.46
CA TYR A 455 -2.35 -2.80 -2.21
C TYR A 455 -3.87 -2.90 -2.31
N ARG A 456 -4.45 -3.76 -1.47
CA ARG A 456 -5.91 -3.92 -1.36
C ARG A 456 -6.37 -3.59 0.06
N ASP A 457 -7.36 -2.72 0.16
CA ASP A 457 -8.04 -2.46 1.43
C ASP A 457 -8.81 -3.72 1.89
N GLY A 458 -8.94 -3.93 3.20
CA GLY A 458 -9.69 -5.06 3.74
C GLY A 458 -11.20 -4.95 3.48
N ALA A 459 -11.95 -6.03 3.75
CA ALA A 459 -13.40 -6.11 3.52
C ALA A 459 -14.30 -5.21 4.42
N ALA A 460 -13.70 -4.26 5.15
CA ALA A 460 -14.38 -3.31 6.03
C ALA A 460 -15.30 -2.34 5.26
N PRO A 461 -16.29 -1.67 5.91
CA PRO A 461 -17.14 -0.69 5.23
C PRO A 461 -16.30 0.43 4.63
N GLY A 462 -16.59 0.80 3.38
CA GLY A 462 -15.83 1.82 2.66
C GLY A 462 -15.23 1.38 1.33
N ARG A 463 -15.63 0.19 0.85
CA ARG A 463 -15.33 -0.32 -0.49
C ARG A 463 -16.60 -0.82 -1.18
N ILE A 464 -16.72 -0.56 -2.48
CA ILE A 464 -17.63 -1.28 -3.39
C ILE A 464 -16.80 -1.94 -4.48
N VAL A 465 -17.05 -3.21 -4.73
CA VAL A 465 -16.48 -3.97 -5.84
C VAL A 465 -17.40 -3.79 -7.05
N ILE A 466 -16.87 -3.23 -8.14
CA ILE A 466 -17.54 -3.21 -9.44
C ILE A 466 -17.36 -4.56 -10.11
N ASP A 467 -16.12 -5.05 -10.14
CA ASP A 467 -15.80 -6.39 -10.62
C ASP A 467 -14.65 -7.01 -9.86
N ASP A 468 -14.89 -8.23 -9.36
CA ASP A 468 -13.87 -9.11 -8.83
C ASP A 468 -13.69 -10.35 -9.72
N TYR A 469 -14.54 -10.60 -10.72
CA TYR A 469 -14.48 -11.77 -11.61
C TYR A 469 -14.65 -13.15 -10.94
N GLN A 470 -14.86 -13.21 -9.62
CA GLN A 470 -15.24 -14.45 -8.91
C GLN A 470 -16.75 -14.53 -8.67
N SER A 471 -17.36 -13.41 -8.28
CA SER A 471 -18.73 -13.36 -7.77
C SER A 471 -19.79 -13.52 -8.86
N ASN A 472 -19.50 -13.05 -10.08
CA ASN A 472 -20.38 -13.20 -11.24
C ASN A 472 -19.56 -13.47 -12.51
N PRO A 473 -19.11 -14.72 -12.72
CA PRO A 473 -18.19 -14.97 -13.82
C PRO A 473 -18.87 -14.84 -15.18
N GLY A 474 -18.25 -14.12 -16.10
CA GLY A 474 -18.73 -13.95 -17.47
C GLY A 474 -18.42 -12.60 -18.09
N LEU A 475 -18.14 -12.63 -19.40
CA LEU A 475 -17.60 -11.48 -20.13
C LEU A 475 -18.54 -10.25 -20.28
N ASN A 476 -19.84 -10.41 -20.05
CA ASN A 476 -20.84 -9.40 -20.42
C ASN A 476 -21.49 -8.69 -19.22
N ALA A 477 -21.14 -9.06 -17.99
CA ALA A 477 -21.67 -8.44 -16.79
C ALA A 477 -20.66 -8.54 -15.66
N SER A 478 -20.48 -7.46 -14.91
CA SER A 478 -19.54 -7.43 -13.79
C SER A 478 -20.10 -8.14 -12.55
N SER A 479 -19.27 -8.27 -11.52
CA SER A 479 -19.67 -8.75 -10.19
C SER A 479 -20.79 -7.93 -9.53
N LEU A 480 -20.84 -6.63 -9.83
CA LEU A 480 -21.93 -5.73 -9.41
C LEU A 480 -23.20 -5.87 -10.28
N GLY A 481 -23.17 -6.71 -11.31
CA GLY A 481 -24.29 -6.97 -12.21
C GLY A 481 -24.48 -5.92 -13.30
N VAL A 482 -23.49 -5.03 -13.51
CA VAL A 482 -23.57 -3.99 -14.53
C VAL A 482 -23.05 -4.49 -15.88
N PRO A 483 -23.64 -4.08 -17.02
CA PRO A 483 -23.19 -4.56 -18.33
C PRO A 483 -21.74 -4.20 -18.62
N VAL A 484 -21.02 -5.16 -19.19
CA VAL A 484 -19.64 -4.99 -19.66
C VAL A 484 -19.60 -5.11 -21.18
N THR A 485 -18.88 -4.20 -21.85
CA THR A 485 -18.62 -4.30 -23.29
C THR A 485 -17.17 -3.95 -23.61
N PHE A 486 -16.66 -4.47 -24.73
CA PHE A 486 -15.26 -4.30 -25.09
C PHE A 486 -15.03 -4.44 -26.61
N THR A 487 -13.93 -3.85 -27.07
CA THR A 487 -13.36 -4.04 -28.42
C THR A 487 -11.94 -4.58 -28.40
N VAL A 488 -11.34 -4.74 -27.22
CA VAL A 488 -10.10 -5.51 -27.04
C VAL A 488 -10.28 -6.95 -27.52
N THR A 489 -9.19 -7.59 -27.93
CA THR A 489 -9.20 -8.96 -28.46
C THR A 489 -8.63 -9.95 -27.44
N GLY A 490 -8.75 -11.26 -27.73
CA GLY A 490 -8.16 -12.30 -26.87
C GLY A 490 -8.70 -12.31 -25.44
N VAL A 491 -9.96 -11.87 -25.27
CA VAL A 491 -10.61 -11.70 -23.98
C VAL A 491 -10.97 -13.04 -23.37
N THR A 492 -10.41 -13.32 -22.20
CA THR A 492 -10.73 -14.51 -21.42
C THR A 492 -10.82 -14.14 -19.95
N GLU A 493 -11.87 -14.60 -19.30
CA GLU A 493 -11.98 -14.60 -17.85
C GLU A 493 -11.71 -16.01 -17.33
N GLY A 494 -10.99 -16.13 -16.22
CA GLY A 494 -10.64 -17.42 -15.65
C GLY A 494 -9.89 -17.30 -14.33
N ALA A 495 -9.59 -18.45 -13.74
CA ALA A 495 -8.71 -18.53 -12.58
C ALA A 495 -7.33 -17.96 -12.93
N TYR A 496 -6.70 -17.28 -11.98
CA TYR A 496 -5.32 -16.81 -12.13
C TYR A 496 -4.29 -17.93 -11.90
N ASP A 497 -4.47 -19.02 -12.64
CA ASP A 497 -3.59 -20.17 -12.70
C ASP A 497 -3.01 -20.38 -14.10
N ASP A 498 -1.91 -21.15 -14.17
CA ASP A 498 -1.31 -21.63 -15.41
C ASP A 498 -1.64 -23.13 -15.51
N PRO A 499 -2.75 -23.48 -16.18
CA PRO A 499 -3.40 -24.79 -16.01
C PRO A 499 -2.62 -25.94 -16.66
N ASN A 500 -1.63 -25.65 -17.50
CA ASN A 500 -0.73 -26.64 -18.11
C ASN A 500 0.67 -26.66 -17.49
N ALA A 501 0.92 -25.82 -16.48
CA ALA A 501 2.15 -25.75 -15.70
C ALA A 501 3.43 -25.45 -16.51
N ASP A 502 3.31 -24.91 -17.73
CA ASP A 502 4.44 -24.73 -18.64
C ASP A 502 4.99 -23.29 -18.69
N PHE A 503 4.27 -22.33 -18.07
CA PHE A 503 4.68 -20.94 -17.95
C PHE A 503 5.01 -20.28 -19.30
N THR A 504 4.49 -20.84 -20.39
CA THR A 504 4.83 -20.48 -21.76
C THR A 504 3.60 -19.90 -22.41
N HIS A 505 3.78 -18.78 -23.10
CA HIS A 505 2.68 -18.17 -23.83
C HIS A 505 2.08 -19.18 -24.84
N ASN A 506 0.76 -19.38 -24.75
CA ASN A 506 0.00 -20.21 -25.66
C ASN A 506 -1.38 -19.60 -25.88
N ALA A 507 -1.76 -19.35 -27.14
CA ALA A 507 -3.08 -18.81 -27.48
C ALA A 507 -4.26 -19.69 -27.03
N THR A 508 -4.05 -21.00 -26.86
CA THR A 508 -5.10 -21.89 -26.33
C THR A 508 -5.16 -21.94 -24.81
N GLN A 509 -4.16 -21.36 -24.13
CA GLN A 509 -4.07 -21.26 -22.67
C GLN A 509 -3.82 -19.79 -22.29
N PRO A 510 -4.85 -18.94 -22.39
CA PRO A 510 -4.70 -17.48 -22.30
C PRO A 510 -4.28 -16.97 -20.91
N MET A 511 -4.41 -17.81 -19.87
CA MET A 511 -4.02 -17.50 -18.48
C MET A 511 -2.56 -17.89 -18.17
N ASN A 512 -1.82 -18.48 -19.11
CA ASN A 512 -0.44 -18.88 -18.86
C ASN A 512 0.43 -17.71 -18.37
N GLY A 513 1.25 -17.98 -17.35
CA GLY A 513 2.00 -16.98 -16.58
C GLY A 513 1.28 -16.42 -15.35
N MET A 514 -0.03 -16.66 -15.19
CA MET A 514 -0.76 -16.34 -13.94
C MET A 514 -0.47 -17.38 -12.87
N THR A 515 -0.14 -16.92 -11.65
CA THR A 515 0.22 -17.79 -10.52
C THR A 515 -0.28 -17.24 -9.18
N LEU A 516 -1.49 -16.68 -9.22
CA LEU A 516 -2.15 -16.10 -8.05
C LEU A 516 -3.19 -17.07 -7.46
N ASN A 517 -3.62 -18.08 -8.23
CA ASN A 517 -4.56 -19.10 -7.80
C ASN A 517 -3.87 -20.48 -7.72
N GLY A 518 -3.94 -21.10 -6.53
CA GLY A 518 -3.49 -22.47 -6.28
C GLY A 518 -4.51 -23.54 -6.69
N ASP A 519 -4.44 -24.73 -6.08
CA ASP A 519 -5.37 -25.82 -6.44
C ASP A 519 -6.68 -25.80 -5.63
N GLY A 520 -7.79 -26.03 -6.33
CA GLY A 520 -9.07 -26.56 -5.83
C GLY A 520 -9.91 -25.66 -4.91
N ALA A 521 -9.31 -25.05 -3.89
CA ALA A 521 -9.99 -24.25 -2.87
C ALA A 521 -9.69 -22.74 -3.00
N ASP A 522 -8.56 -22.39 -3.62
CA ASP A 522 -8.28 -21.00 -4.00
C ASP A 522 -9.23 -20.60 -5.14
N ASP A 523 -9.72 -19.36 -5.10
CA ASP A 523 -10.76 -18.89 -6.01
C ASP A 523 -10.37 -17.64 -6.81
N SER A 524 -9.11 -17.17 -6.69
CA SER A 524 -8.66 -15.96 -7.35
C SER A 524 -8.76 -16.06 -8.87
N ALA A 525 -9.45 -15.10 -9.46
CA ALA A 525 -9.77 -15.03 -10.86
C ALA A 525 -9.64 -13.61 -11.37
N GLY A 526 -9.71 -13.47 -12.69
CA GLY A 526 -9.76 -12.17 -13.33
C GLY A 526 -9.86 -12.31 -14.83
N ILE A 527 -9.59 -11.21 -15.51
CA ILE A 527 -9.68 -11.15 -16.97
C ILE A 527 -8.33 -10.87 -17.61
N VAL A 528 -8.07 -11.46 -18.77
CA VAL A 528 -6.95 -11.16 -19.65
C VAL A 528 -7.45 -10.73 -21.02
N PHE A 529 -6.78 -9.77 -21.63
CA PHE A 529 -7.07 -9.32 -22.98
C PHE A 529 -5.88 -8.57 -23.59
N GLU A 530 -5.96 -8.28 -24.89
CA GLU A 530 -4.87 -7.65 -25.64
C GLU A 530 -5.36 -6.63 -26.67
N TRP A 531 -4.42 -5.77 -27.09
CA TRP A 531 -4.59 -4.82 -28.18
C TRP A 531 -3.29 -4.69 -28.98
N ASN A 532 -3.41 -4.30 -30.25
CA ASN A 532 -2.26 -4.13 -31.13
C ASN A 532 -2.53 -3.09 -32.23
N GLY A 533 -1.95 -1.90 -32.06
CA GLY A 533 -1.87 -0.86 -33.10
C GLY A 533 -3.18 -0.14 -33.43
N ALA A 534 -4.29 -0.48 -32.76
CA ALA A 534 -5.59 0.17 -32.91
C ALA A 534 -6.16 0.55 -31.55
N ASN A 535 -6.94 1.63 -31.50
CA ASN A 535 -7.64 2.00 -30.28
C ASN A 535 -8.71 0.96 -29.94
N ALA A 536 -8.76 0.55 -28.68
CA ALA A 536 -9.69 -0.44 -28.17
C ALA A 536 -10.16 -0.04 -26.77
N TYR A 537 -11.21 -0.67 -26.24
CA TYR A 537 -11.66 -0.41 -24.88
C TYR A 537 -12.18 -1.68 -24.18
N TYR A 538 -12.26 -1.60 -22.86
CA TYR A 538 -13.00 -2.48 -21.96
C TYR A 538 -13.77 -1.59 -20.97
N ALA A 539 -15.10 -1.74 -20.86
CA ALA A 539 -15.90 -0.75 -20.13
C ALA A 539 -17.13 -1.31 -19.42
N TYR A 540 -17.41 -0.74 -18.25
CA TYR A 540 -18.58 -0.97 -17.40
C TYR A 540 -19.63 0.11 -17.66
N PHE A 541 -20.87 -0.30 -17.92
CA PHE A 541 -21.97 0.60 -18.26
C PHE A 541 -23.00 0.70 -17.14
N ASP A 542 -23.46 1.92 -16.89
CA ASP A 542 -24.46 2.29 -15.90
C ASP A 542 -24.17 1.83 -14.46
N PRO A 543 -22.96 2.07 -13.90
CA PRO A 543 -22.67 1.79 -12.50
C PRO A 543 -23.58 2.57 -11.54
N GLY A 544 -24.13 3.72 -11.98
CA GLY A 544 -25.08 4.50 -11.19
C GLY A 544 -26.45 3.83 -11.01
N ALA A 545 -26.94 3.04 -11.98
CA ALA A 545 -28.27 2.41 -11.89
C ALA A 545 -28.42 1.37 -10.77
N VAL A 546 -27.31 0.80 -10.33
CA VAL A 546 -27.26 -0.09 -9.14
C VAL A 546 -27.13 0.70 -7.83
N GLY A 547 -27.26 2.02 -7.88
CA GLY A 547 -27.27 2.89 -6.69
C GLY A 547 -25.89 3.28 -6.21
N VAL A 548 -24.89 3.39 -7.10
CA VAL A 548 -23.51 3.75 -6.78
C VAL A 548 -23.13 5.11 -7.41
N PRO A 549 -23.51 6.26 -6.79
CA PRO A 549 -23.04 7.56 -7.24
C PRO A 549 -21.53 7.69 -6.98
N LEU A 550 -20.74 7.92 -8.03
CA LEU A 550 -19.28 7.98 -7.93
C LEU A 550 -18.79 9.15 -7.07
N ASN A 551 -19.51 10.26 -7.02
CA ASN A 551 -19.16 11.43 -6.20
C ASN A 551 -19.18 11.19 -4.68
N LEU A 552 -19.73 10.05 -4.21
CA LEU A 552 -19.65 9.66 -2.80
C LEU A 552 -18.36 8.93 -2.45
N TRP A 553 -17.58 8.53 -3.46
CA TRP A 553 -16.31 7.81 -3.33
C TRP A 553 -15.15 8.76 -3.59
N LYS A 554 -13.98 8.43 -3.04
CA LYS A 554 -12.76 9.23 -3.20
C LYS A 554 -11.84 8.64 -4.25
N VAL A 555 -11.79 7.33 -4.40
CA VAL A 555 -10.81 6.65 -5.27
C VAL A 555 -11.48 5.59 -6.13
N LEU A 556 -11.14 5.56 -7.42
CA LEU A 556 -11.29 4.40 -8.29
C LEU A 556 -9.98 3.61 -8.25
N SER A 557 -10.06 2.33 -7.87
CA SER A 557 -8.91 1.44 -7.73
C SER A 557 -9.07 0.21 -8.63
N PHE A 558 -7.97 -0.30 -9.16
CA PHE A 558 -7.91 -1.59 -9.83
C PHE A 558 -6.47 -2.13 -9.80
N ARG A 559 -6.30 -3.42 -10.05
CA ARG A 559 -4.97 -4.01 -10.23
C ARG A 559 -4.80 -4.55 -11.64
N ALA A 560 -3.60 -4.39 -12.18
CA ALA A 560 -3.24 -4.96 -13.47
C ALA A 560 -1.80 -5.46 -13.48
N ALA A 561 -1.51 -6.40 -14.37
CA ALA A 561 -0.18 -6.94 -14.63
C ALA A 561 0.02 -7.11 -16.14
N GLN A 562 1.23 -6.89 -16.64
CA GLN A 562 1.56 -7.31 -18.00
C GLN A 562 1.63 -8.84 -18.09
N ALA A 563 1.10 -9.43 -19.17
CA ALA A 563 1.17 -10.86 -19.37
C ALA A 563 2.59 -11.28 -19.80
N ALA A 564 3.29 -12.02 -18.96
CA ALA A 564 4.64 -12.53 -19.20
C ALA A 564 4.72 -13.32 -20.51
N ARG A 565 5.82 -13.11 -21.24
CA ARG A 565 6.20 -13.83 -22.48
C ARG A 565 5.23 -13.66 -23.65
N HIS A 566 4.21 -12.84 -23.52
CA HIS A 566 3.31 -12.57 -24.63
C HIS A 566 4.01 -11.73 -25.70
N PRO A 567 3.80 -12.01 -27.01
CA PRO A 567 4.39 -11.22 -28.08
C PRO A 567 4.11 -9.71 -27.95
N ASN A 568 2.88 -9.33 -27.59
CA ASN A 568 2.51 -7.92 -27.40
C ASN A 568 3.16 -7.26 -26.17
N THR A 569 3.55 -8.03 -25.15
CA THR A 569 4.30 -7.55 -23.98
C THR A 569 5.78 -7.35 -24.34
N THR A 570 6.37 -8.40 -24.93
CA THR A 570 7.80 -8.41 -25.29
C THR A 570 8.17 -7.51 -26.48
N ALA A 571 7.19 -6.96 -27.20
CA ALA A 571 7.43 -6.10 -28.35
C ALA A 571 8.00 -4.73 -27.96
N ALA A 572 7.63 -4.20 -26.79
CA ALA A 572 8.06 -2.88 -26.32
C ALA A 572 8.97 -2.96 -25.09
N LEU A 573 8.78 -3.95 -24.18
CA LEU A 573 9.49 -4.11 -22.91
C LEU A 573 9.69 -2.78 -22.17
N GLY A 574 8.61 -2.31 -21.54
CA GLY A 574 8.53 -1.11 -20.73
C GLY A 574 7.12 -0.98 -20.14
N ASP A 575 6.91 0.03 -19.32
CA ASP A 575 5.64 0.31 -18.68
C ASP A 575 4.50 0.43 -19.71
N LEU A 576 3.39 -0.27 -19.44
CA LEU A 576 2.16 -0.05 -20.17
C LEU A 576 1.36 1.08 -19.52
N THR A 577 0.94 2.03 -20.36
CA THR A 577 0.03 3.10 -19.96
C THR A 577 -1.23 3.06 -20.80
N PHE A 578 -2.35 3.43 -20.21
CA PHE A 578 -3.65 3.51 -20.86
C PHE A 578 -4.53 4.55 -20.16
N ASP A 579 -5.62 4.97 -20.81
CA ASP A 579 -6.55 5.93 -20.24
C ASP A 579 -7.64 5.23 -19.44
N VAL A 580 -7.90 5.74 -18.23
CA VAL A 580 -9.13 5.47 -17.49
C VAL A 580 -10.11 6.60 -17.79
N THR A 581 -11.32 6.23 -18.18
CA THR A 581 -12.32 7.15 -18.74
C THR A 581 -13.61 7.11 -17.93
N LEU A 582 -14.13 8.29 -17.58
CA LEU A 582 -15.47 8.45 -17.04
C LEU A 582 -16.37 9.17 -18.07
N VAL A 583 -17.61 8.70 -18.22
CA VAL A 583 -18.64 9.37 -19.04
C VAL A 583 -19.89 9.60 -18.19
N ASP A 584 -20.41 10.82 -18.19
CA ASP A 584 -21.66 11.15 -17.49
C ASP A 584 -22.91 10.99 -18.37
N VAL A 585 -24.09 11.11 -17.75
CA VAL A 585 -25.40 10.98 -18.44
C VAL A 585 -25.61 12.01 -19.55
N ASN A 586 -24.87 13.12 -19.54
CA ASN A 586 -24.90 14.16 -20.57
C ASN A 586 -23.86 13.90 -21.69
N SER A 587 -23.21 12.73 -21.67
CA SER A 587 -22.13 12.36 -22.59
C SER A 587 -20.88 13.23 -22.48
N VAL A 588 -20.66 13.89 -21.33
CA VAL A 588 -19.38 14.56 -21.04
C VAL A 588 -18.37 13.49 -20.65
N THR A 589 -17.15 13.58 -21.19
CA THR A 589 -16.08 12.60 -20.98
C THR A 589 -14.88 13.25 -20.31
N SER A 590 -14.30 12.58 -19.32
CA SER A 590 -13.01 12.93 -18.73
C SER A 590 -12.10 11.70 -18.72
N ARG A 591 -10.81 11.89 -19.01
CA ARG A 591 -9.82 10.81 -19.19
C ARG A 591 -8.57 11.13 -18.40
N ILE A 592 -8.10 10.16 -17.62
CA ILE A 592 -6.81 10.25 -16.93
C ILE A 592 -5.96 9.07 -17.40
N ASN A 593 -4.81 9.37 -17.98
CA ASN A 593 -3.82 8.36 -18.31
C ASN A 593 -3.13 7.89 -17.03
N ILE A 594 -3.00 6.59 -16.81
CA ILE A 594 -2.36 6.07 -15.59
C ILE A 594 -0.89 6.53 -15.46
N GLY A 595 -0.22 6.80 -16.58
CA GLY A 595 1.14 7.31 -16.59
C GLY A 595 1.27 8.77 -16.14
N ALA A 596 0.16 9.49 -15.93
CA ALA A 596 0.21 10.83 -15.35
C ALA A 596 0.81 10.83 -13.93
N TYR A 597 0.72 9.70 -13.20
CA TYR A 597 1.23 9.53 -11.84
C TYR A 597 2.67 9.02 -11.78
N GLY A 598 3.39 9.03 -12.91
CA GLY A 598 4.84 8.80 -12.96
C GLY A 598 5.30 7.39 -13.32
N GLY A 599 4.41 6.40 -13.31
CA GLY A 599 4.71 5.00 -13.67
C GLY A 599 3.75 4.45 -14.74
N GLY A 600 3.38 3.19 -14.62
CA GLY A 600 2.44 2.49 -15.49
C GLY A 600 2.15 1.11 -14.93
N ILE A 601 1.93 0.12 -15.78
CA ILE A 601 2.01 -1.28 -15.37
C ILE A 601 3.38 -1.78 -15.82
N GLU A 602 4.25 -2.14 -14.89
CA GLU A 602 5.64 -2.52 -15.13
C GLU A 602 5.75 -3.76 -16.03
N GLU A 603 6.83 -3.86 -16.83
CA GLU A 603 7.11 -5.08 -17.57
C GLU A 603 7.53 -6.24 -16.66
N PRO A 604 7.28 -7.49 -17.03
CA PRO A 604 7.69 -8.63 -16.22
C PRO A 604 9.21 -8.76 -16.13
N TYR A 605 9.76 -9.15 -14.98
CA TYR A 605 11.20 -9.38 -14.84
C TYR A 605 11.73 -10.38 -15.88
N GLN A 606 12.75 -10.02 -16.66
CA GLN A 606 13.16 -10.75 -17.89
C GLN A 606 13.95 -12.06 -17.65
N ARG A 607 13.46 -12.91 -16.76
CA ARG A 607 14.03 -14.23 -16.46
C ARG A 607 13.56 -15.28 -17.47
N THR A 608 14.43 -16.25 -17.76
CA THR A 608 14.21 -17.29 -18.78
C THR A 608 13.99 -18.69 -18.22
N SER A 609 13.96 -18.86 -16.89
CA SER A 609 13.59 -20.15 -16.27
C SER A 609 12.06 -20.34 -16.26
N CYS A 610 11.55 -21.51 -15.87
CA CYS A 610 10.11 -21.88 -15.81
C CYS A 610 9.42 -22.25 -17.14
N GLY A 611 9.90 -21.79 -18.31
CA GLY A 611 9.29 -22.12 -19.61
C GLY A 611 10.03 -21.46 -20.78
N THR A 612 9.40 -21.33 -21.95
CA THR A 612 10.03 -20.75 -23.15
C THR A 612 9.79 -19.24 -23.25
N GLY A 613 10.87 -18.47 -23.49
CA GLY A 613 10.83 -17.01 -23.62
C GLY A 613 11.48 -16.30 -22.43
N ALA A 614 11.28 -14.98 -22.34
CA ALA A 614 11.74 -14.15 -21.24
C ALA A 614 10.53 -13.42 -20.59
N GLY A 615 10.57 -13.31 -19.26
CA GLY A 615 9.49 -12.78 -18.43
C GLY A 615 9.18 -13.73 -17.28
N TRP A 616 9.04 -13.19 -16.08
CA TRP A 616 8.75 -13.88 -14.83
C TRP A 616 7.53 -13.26 -14.17
N ALA A 617 6.59 -14.12 -13.77
CA ALA A 617 5.29 -13.84 -13.17
C ALA A 617 4.49 -12.71 -13.85
N ASN A 618 3.18 -12.73 -13.66
CA ASN A 618 2.37 -11.57 -13.97
C ASN A 618 2.31 -10.76 -12.67
N GLU A 619 3.29 -9.88 -12.48
CA GLU A 619 3.43 -9.04 -11.28
C GLU A 619 2.33 -7.97 -11.29
N PHE A 620 1.34 -8.13 -10.40
CA PHE A 620 0.24 -7.17 -10.31
C PHE A 620 0.64 -5.94 -9.53
N GLU A 621 0.20 -4.80 -10.03
CA GLU A 621 0.30 -3.51 -9.38
C GLU A 621 -1.08 -2.89 -9.19
N THR A 622 -1.25 -2.10 -8.14
CA THR A 622 -2.51 -1.39 -7.89
C THR A 622 -2.43 0.05 -8.35
N ILE A 623 -3.37 0.44 -9.20
CA ILE A 623 -3.58 1.81 -9.63
C ILE A 623 -4.73 2.41 -8.83
N ARG A 624 -4.53 3.63 -8.30
CA ARG A 624 -5.52 4.40 -7.56
C ARG A 624 -5.65 5.79 -8.15
N ILE A 625 -6.85 6.14 -8.61
CA ILE A 625 -7.15 7.44 -9.22
C ILE A 625 -8.18 8.16 -8.36
N PRO A 626 -7.87 9.36 -7.83
CA PRO A 626 -8.85 10.17 -7.14
C PRO A 626 -10.03 10.53 -8.05
N ILE A 627 -11.26 10.26 -7.62
CA ILE A 627 -12.48 10.50 -8.40
C ILE A 627 -12.63 12.00 -8.74
N GLN A 628 -12.33 12.88 -7.80
CA GLN A 628 -12.40 14.32 -7.98
C GLN A 628 -11.41 14.83 -9.05
N ALA A 629 -10.32 14.10 -9.33
CA ALA A 629 -9.35 14.49 -10.34
C ALA A 629 -9.94 14.55 -11.76
N PHE A 630 -11.01 13.80 -12.04
CA PHE A 630 -11.72 13.84 -13.32
C PHE A 630 -12.50 15.14 -13.53
N ALA A 631 -12.77 15.91 -12.48
CA ALA A 631 -13.44 17.21 -12.54
C ALA A 631 -12.47 18.39 -12.73
N THR A 632 -11.15 18.14 -12.66
CA THR A 632 -10.14 19.19 -12.69
C THR A 632 -10.23 20.07 -13.92
N ASN A 633 -9.96 21.37 -13.74
CA ASN A 633 -10.03 22.42 -14.75
C ASN A 633 -11.42 22.56 -15.38
N ALA A 634 -12.47 22.38 -14.57
CA ALA A 634 -13.85 22.46 -15.01
C ALA A 634 -14.12 21.60 -16.26
N SER A 635 -13.70 20.33 -16.22
CA SER A 635 -13.88 19.37 -17.32
C SER A 635 -15.35 19.22 -17.76
N GLY A 636 -16.29 19.67 -16.92
CA GLY A 636 -17.73 19.68 -17.16
C GLY A 636 -18.41 18.39 -16.75
N ILE A 637 -17.66 17.39 -16.27
CA ILE A 637 -18.19 16.08 -15.90
C ILE A 637 -19.04 16.17 -14.62
N ASP A 638 -20.24 15.58 -14.64
CA ASP A 638 -21.08 15.41 -13.47
C ASP A 638 -20.77 14.07 -12.78
N LEU A 639 -19.85 14.09 -11.81
CA LEU A 639 -19.44 12.90 -11.04
C LEU A 639 -20.59 12.22 -10.27
N SER A 640 -21.72 12.91 -10.08
CA SER A 640 -22.90 12.32 -9.44
C SER A 640 -23.76 11.47 -10.40
N LYS A 641 -23.47 11.51 -11.71
CA LYS A 641 -24.26 10.85 -12.77
C LYS A 641 -23.39 10.15 -13.80
N ILE A 642 -22.37 9.43 -13.33
CA ILE A 642 -21.50 8.61 -14.18
C ILE A 642 -22.27 7.39 -14.70
N VAL A 643 -22.19 7.18 -16.01
CA VAL A 643 -22.83 6.06 -16.73
C VAL A 643 -21.81 5.16 -17.44
N VAL A 644 -20.53 5.52 -17.51
CA VAL A 644 -19.47 4.63 -17.99
C VAL A 644 -18.21 4.79 -17.14
N ILE A 645 -17.61 3.66 -16.77
CA ILE A 645 -16.22 3.55 -16.33
C ILE A 645 -15.50 2.70 -17.38
N GLY A 646 -14.56 3.28 -18.11
CA GLY A 646 -13.88 2.64 -19.24
C GLY A 646 -12.37 2.62 -19.07
N PHE A 647 -11.76 1.60 -19.65
CA PHE A 647 -10.33 1.44 -19.85
C PHE A 647 -10.08 1.50 -21.35
N GLU A 648 -9.40 2.54 -21.83
CA GLU A 648 -9.16 2.78 -23.26
C GLU A 648 -7.68 2.56 -23.60
N PHE A 649 -7.41 1.77 -24.63
CA PHE A 649 -6.09 1.26 -25.00
C PHE A 649 -5.72 1.64 -26.43
N GLY A 650 -4.43 1.54 -26.77
CA GLY A 650 -3.91 1.74 -28.13
C GLY A 650 -3.29 3.13 -28.38
N PRO A 651 -2.88 3.44 -29.62
CA PRO A 651 -2.04 4.61 -29.92
C PRO A 651 -2.62 5.97 -29.51
N GLY A 652 -3.95 6.07 -29.38
CA GLY A 652 -4.62 7.29 -28.91
C GLY A 652 -4.73 7.43 -27.39
N HIS A 653 -4.37 6.41 -26.63
CA HIS A 653 -4.67 6.31 -25.19
C HIS A 653 -3.46 5.90 -24.34
N GLY A 654 -2.26 5.81 -24.92
CA GLY A 654 -1.04 5.37 -24.23
C GLY A 654 -0.26 4.38 -25.07
N SER A 655 0.07 3.23 -24.48
CA SER A 655 0.85 2.19 -25.14
C SER A 655 0.10 1.61 -26.34
N ALA A 656 0.76 1.56 -27.50
CA ALA A 656 0.16 1.15 -28.77
C ALA A 656 -0.15 -0.36 -28.86
N VAL A 657 0.52 -1.18 -28.06
CA VAL A 657 0.43 -2.63 -28.05
C VAL A 657 0.60 -3.12 -26.62
N GLY A 658 -0.13 -4.17 -26.24
CA GLY A 658 -0.03 -4.74 -24.90
C GLY A 658 -0.94 -5.95 -24.70
N ARG A 659 -0.68 -6.68 -23.62
CA ARG A 659 -1.56 -7.71 -23.07
C ARG A 659 -1.48 -7.64 -21.56
N ILE A 660 -2.63 -7.53 -20.90
CA ILE A 660 -2.69 -7.39 -19.44
C ILE A 660 -3.64 -8.40 -18.83
N GLY A 661 -3.40 -8.73 -17.56
CA GLY A 661 -4.43 -9.13 -16.62
C GLY A 661 -5.03 -7.93 -15.91
N LEU A 662 -6.33 -7.94 -15.66
CA LEU A 662 -7.07 -6.91 -14.90
C LEU A 662 -7.94 -7.59 -13.83
N ASP A 663 -7.94 -7.02 -12.63
CA ASP A 663 -8.77 -7.48 -11.51
C ASP A 663 -9.10 -6.34 -10.53
N GLN A 664 -10.07 -6.58 -9.65
CA GLN A 664 -10.45 -5.77 -8.48
C GLN A 664 -10.76 -4.33 -8.84
N VAL A 665 -11.67 -4.15 -9.80
CA VAL A 665 -12.18 -2.82 -10.11
C VAL A 665 -13.10 -2.39 -8.97
N GLU A 666 -12.67 -1.41 -8.19
CA GLU A 666 -13.23 -1.06 -6.89
C GLU A 666 -13.38 0.46 -6.73
N LEU A 667 -14.38 0.89 -5.95
CA LEU A 667 -14.54 2.26 -5.47
C LEU A 667 -14.28 2.29 -3.97
N LEU A 668 -13.51 3.29 -3.50
CA LEU A 668 -13.04 3.39 -2.12
C LEU A 668 -13.38 4.75 -1.50
N LEU A 669 -13.75 4.77 -0.23
CA LEU A 669 -13.97 6.00 0.57
C LEU A 669 -12.66 6.67 1.04
N ASP A 670 -11.54 5.94 0.92
CA ASP A 670 -10.17 6.21 1.36
C ASP A 670 -9.99 6.70 2.82
#